data_AF-A0A524C995-F1
#
_entry.id   AF-A0A524C995-F1
#
_cell.length_a   1.000
_cell.length_b   1.000
_cell.length_c   1.000
_cell.angle_alpha   90.00
_cell.angle_beta   90.00
_cell.angle_gamma   90.00
#
_symmetry.space_group_name_H-M   'P 1'
#
loop_
_entity.id
_entity.type
_entity.pdbx_description
1 polymer ?
#
loop_
_entity_poly.entity_id
_entity_poly.type
_entity_poly.pdbx_seq_one_letter_code
_entity_poly.pdbx_strand_id
1 'polypeptide(L)'
;KTPKTFLIGAGCSSDPPASLPAGRSMMESIIHIICHESEISKILEIQRLRFEELVEILRDYLDPELKVIDYYSQSESPNRQHFYLANMIIDGHYVMTTNFDFLIEYALLKSNIQKEEIIPVITEQDYNDYNDPNKLIKRGKKPIYKIHGSTKNIITGEDTRPSLVATIQAFGQNKEGLNVFQVEPFKREIFDNIMKNRTLIVMGYSGSDDFDIRPTLNIIKTLKTIIWIKFDAKNLTGTITKIDDKFLNNIDRSNQLDRILADLYEKGRLENIRREVYKVEINISKFIETNFNLDLPDQESISLNPLIWLKENIPVPSEFVKIAIPCKIYYDHDQYPDALRCAKKLLQIAEESKDRSWEAMALREIGKIQEKEGLYSEAAEDYQKAIIIFDEVKNLKEKAISMIQLVELLRLQQAEYDPFEDPLYSSNPIEAQMTQTLQQALQLSKQIDAPLLIAKCLNLMPLPDEYDLSNISEEKEEEYFDPETGKYDIDGFLEDILEPLFEAIRLFEENGDLLGKARCLLKLGLFYFKVTTIYEKGFKAFEEGIQIADLLGQHFLKAEFKLYKSAMILRNTLKNKINSGLKDIKEALQIFKILGSRDAELWSLKTLGFYYLKLEDFVKARESWEKALQIADELNLEGQISAFSIYLGFKDTEFKNIINNPDTDFFSSLGDEFFYTYGSY
;
A
#
# COMPACT_ATOMS: atom_id res chain seq x y z
N LYS A 1 -7.64 -31.04 -20.90
CA LYS A 1 -6.29 -31.42 -21.40
C LYS A 1 -5.21 -30.35 -21.12
N THR A 2 -5.56 -29.10 -20.82
CA THR A 2 -4.60 -28.09 -20.33
C THR A 2 -4.28 -28.28 -18.84
N PRO A 3 -3.03 -28.04 -18.39
CA PRO A 3 -2.69 -28.00 -16.97
C PRO A 3 -3.38 -26.82 -16.27
N LYS A 4 -3.81 -27.03 -15.02
CA LYS A 4 -4.66 -26.11 -14.27
C LYS A 4 -3.99 -25.67 -12.97
N THR A 5 -4.25 -24.44 -12.57
CA THR A 5 -3.86 -23.91 -11.26
C THR A 5 -5.12 -23.45 -10.56
N PHE A 6 -5.34 -23.91 -9.34
CA PHE A 6 -6.50 -23.59 -8.55
C PHE A 6 -6.12 -22.58 -7.46
N LEU A 7 -6.89 -21.50 -7.37
CA LEU A 7 -6.85 -20.55 -6.28
C LEU A 7 -8.11 -20.72 -5.44
N ILE A 8 -7.92 -21.02 -4.16
CA ILE A 8 -8.97 -21.45 -3.24
C ILE A 8 -9.15 -20.42 -2.12
N GLY A 9 -10.37 -19.88 -2.01
CA GLY A 9 -10.78 -19.02 -0.91
C GLY A 9 -11.65 -19.72 0.15
N ALA A 10 -11.98 -18.98 1.21
CA ALA A 10 -12.63 -19.51 2.42
C ALA A 10 -14.02 -20.11 2.16
N GLY A 11 -14.70 -19.69 1.10
CA GLY A 11 -16.00 -20.23 0.72
C GLY A 11 -15.98 -21.72 0.35
N CYS A 12 -14.82 -22.28 -0.01
CA CYS A 12 -14.69 -23.74 -0.19
C CYS A 12 -14.83 -24.51 1.12
N SER A 13 -14.60 -23.87 2.27
CA SER A 13 -14.66 -24.47 3.60
C SER A 13 -16.04 -24.37 4.27
N SER A 14 -17.00 -23.68 3.64
CA SER A 14 -18.32 -23.43 4.23
C SER A 14 -19.30 -24.62 4.16
N ASP A 15 -19.18 -25.48 3.17
CA ASP A 15 -20.07 -26.64 3.04
C ASP A 15 -19.75 -27.72 4.08
N PRO A 16 -20.75 -28.43 4.63
CA PRO A 16 -20.52 -29.59 5.49
C PRO A 16 -19.72 -30.71 4.79
N PRO A 17 -18.96 -31.52 5.54
CA PRO A 17 -18.75 -31.51 6.99
C PRO A 17 -17.76 -30.45 7.51
N ALA A 18 -17.13 -29.65 6.64
CA ALA A 18 -16.13 -28.66 7.06
C ALA A 18 -16.76 -27.53 7.88
N SER A 19 -17.87 -26.97 7.40
CA SER A 19 -18.73 -26.00 8.10
C SER A 19 -18.01 -24.80 8.71
N LEU A 20 -16.90 -24.34 8.11
CA LEU A 20 -16.15 -23.19 8.57
C LEU A 20 -16.79 -21.88 8.09
N PRO A 21 -16.88 -20.83 8.94
CA PRO A 21 -17.48 -19.56 8.58
C PRO A 21 -16.62 -18.86 7.53
N ALA A 22 -17.28 -18.31 6.51
CA ALA A 22 -16.65 -17.37 5.59
C ALA A 22 -16.40 -16.01 6.28
N GLY A 23 -15.50 -15.20 5.69
CA GLY A 23 -14.95 -13.96 6.29
C GLY A 23 -15.97 -13.10 7.03
N ARG A 24 -17.07 -12.71 6.39
CA ARG A 24 -18.10 -11.82 7.00
C ARG A 24 -18.72 -12.37 8.29
N SER A 25 -19.04 -13.66 8.33
CA SER A 25 -19.66 -14.26 9.53
C SER A 25 -18.68 -14.33 10.70
N MET A 26 -17.40 -14.57 10.41
CA MET A 26 -16.33 -14.50 11.42
C MET A 26 -16.10 -13.05 11.88
N MET A 27 -16.04 -12.09 10.95
CA MET A 27 -15.91 -10.66 11.27
C MET A 27 -17.01 -10.18 12.21
N GLU A 28 -18.27 -10.52 11.94
CA GLU A 28 -19.40 -10.20 12.81
C GLU A 28 -19.16 -10.73 14.23
N SER A 29 -18.73 -11.98 14.35
CA SER A 29 -18.44 -12.62 15.65
C SER A 29 -17.29 -11.94 16.39
N ILE A 30 -16.22 -11.54 15.67
CA ILE A 30 -15.08 -10.82 16.23
C ILE A 30 -15.52 -9.43 16.73
N ILE A 31 -16.22 -8.64 15.89
CA ILE A 31 -16.70 -7.29 16.23
C ILE A 31 -17.58 -7.33 17.48
N HIS A 32 -18.45 -8.32 17.61
CA HIS A 32 -19.30 -8.50 18.79
C HIS A 32 -18.54 -8.74 20.10
N ILE A 33 -17.28 -9.20 20.04
CA ILE A 33 -16.47 -9.42 21.24
C ILE A 33 -15.59 -8.22 21.54
N ILE A 34 -15.03 -7.61 20.49
CA ILE A 34 -13.96 -6.62 20.65
C ILE A 34 -14.41 -5.18 20.61
N CYS A 35 -15.63 -4.89 20.14
CA CYS A 35 -16.18 -3.55 20.11
C CYS A 35 -17.19 -3.35 21.25
N HIS A 36 -17.26 -2.12 21.75
CA HIS A 36 -18.32 -1.72 22.68
C HIS A 36 -19.69 -1.81 22.00
N GLU A 37 -20.74 -2.19 22.74
CA GLU A 37 -22.08 -2.48 22.22
C GLU A 37 -22.69 -1.32 21.41
N SER A 38 -22.37 -0.08 21.78
CA SER A 38 -22.84 1.13 21.07
C SER A 38 -22.25 1.30 19.67
N GLU A 39 -21.11 0.65 19.37
CA GLU A 39 -20.37 0.84 18.13
C GLU A 39 -20.60 -0.29 17.12
N ILE A 40 -21.04 -1.47 17.58
CA ILE A 40 -21.15 -2.69 16.76
C ILE A 40 -21.94 -2.44 15.47
N SER A 41 -23.15 -1.88 15.56
CA SER A 41 -24.00 -1.67 14.38
C SER A 41 -23.36 -0.74 13.36
N LYS A 42 -22.73 0.36 13.81
CA LYS A 42 -22.06 1.32 12.93
C LYS A 42 -20.84 0.71 12.24
N ILE A 43 -20.02 -0.04 13.00
CA ILE A 43 -18.84 -0.73 12.45
C ILE A 43 -19.25 -1.77 11.39
N LEU A 44 -20.34 -2.52 11.63
CA LEU A 44 -20.87 -3.49 10.66
C LEU A 44 -21.45 -2.86 9.38
N GLU A 45 -21.81 -1.58 9.41
CA GLU A 45 -22.27 -0.82 8.25
C GLU A 45 -21.12 -0.33 7.35
N ILE A 46 -19.87 -0.35 7.84
CA ILE A 46 -18.69 0.04 7.06
C ILE A 46 -18.43 -1.00 5.97
N GLN A 47 -18.88 -0.71 4.75
CA GLN A 47 -18.80 -1.64 3.62
C GLN A 47 -17.36 -1.99 3.19
N ARG A 48 -16.39 -1.13 3.51
CA ARG A 48 -14.97 -1.31 3.14
C ARG A 48 -14.13 -1.98 4.23
N LEU A 49 -14.68 -2.27 5.41
CA LEU A 49 -13.93 -2.94 6.47
C LEU A 49 -13.65 -4.38 6.06
N ARG A 50 -12.39 -4.81 6.17
CA ARG A 50 -11.91 -6.13 5.74
C ARG A 50 -11.55 -7.03 6.90
N PHE A 51 -11.57 -8.34 6.70
CA PHE A 51 -11.26 -9.31 7.75
C PHE A 51 -9.81 -9.18 8.22
N GLU A 52 -8.85 -9.01 7.31
CA GLU A 52 -7.43 -8.93 7.61
C GLU A 52 -7.10 -7.66 8.38
N GLU A 53 -7.72 -6.54 7.99
CA GLU A 53 -7.60 -5.26 8.71
C GLU A 53 -8.14 -5.39 10.14
N LEU A 54 -9.27 -6.09 10.31
CA LEU A 54 -9.82 -6.37 11.63
C LEU A 54 -8.90 -7.30 12.45
N VAL A 55 -8.33 -8.33 11.83
CA VAL A 55 -7.37 -9.25 12.48
C VAL A 55 -6.07 -8.54 12.86
N GLU A 56 -5.60 -7.61 12.02
CA GLU A 56 -4.43 -6.78 12.31
C GLU A 56 -4.70 -5.85 13.50
N ILE A 57 -5.84 -5.15 13.50
CA ILE A 57 -6.25 -4.31 14.64
C ILE A 57 -6.42 -5.19 15.88
N LEU A 58 -7.02 -6.37 15.76
CA LEU A 58 -7.16 -7.31 16.86
C LEU A 58 -5.78 -7.73 17.41
N ARG A 59 -4.82 -8.02 16.54
CA ARG A 59 -3.44 -8.38 16.94
C ARG A 59 -2.78 -7.28 17.75
N ASP A 60 -2.89 -6.05 17.27
CA ASP A 60 -2.19 -4.91 17.87
C ASP A 60 -2.79 -4.49 19.21
N TYR A 61 -4.09 -4.71 19.41
CA TYR A 61 -4.81 -4.29 20.62
C TYR A 61 -5.10 -5.40 21.63
N LEU A 62 -5.19 -6.67 21.22
CA LEU A 62 -5.73 -7.74 22.07
C LEU A 62 -5.08 -9.12 21.89
N ASP A 63 -4.79 -9.54 20.66
CA ASP A 63 -4.40 -10.91 20.32
C ASP A 63 -3.08 -10.98 19.54
N PRO A 64 -1.93 -10.61 20.15
CA PRO A 64 -0.64 -10.54 19.46
C PRO A 64 -0.18 -11.89 18.89
N GLU A 65 -0.67 -13.01 19.44
CA GLU A 65 -0.37 -14.37 18.98
C GLU A 65 -1.34 -14.84 17.88
N LEU A 66 -2.36 -14.06 17.50
CA LEU A 66 -3.37 -14.44 16.50
C LEU A 66 -4.12 -15.75 16.84
N LYS A 67 -4.48 -15.95 18.11
CA LYS A 67 -5.33 -17.06 18.57
C LYS A 67 -6.68 -17.11 17.86
N VAL A 68 -7.20 -15.96 17.41
CA VAL A 68 -8.40 -15.88 16.57
C VAL A 68 -8.35 -16.85 15.37
N ILE A 69 -7.17 -17.07 14.81
CA ILE A 69 -6.96 -17.94 13.63
C ILE A 69 -7.05 -19.42 14.00
N ASP A 70 -6.79 -19.80 15.25
CA ASP A 70 -6.86 -21.19 15.71
C ASP A 70 -8.28 -21.77 15.63
N TYR A 71 -9.30 -20.91 15.51
CA TYR A 71 -10.66 -21.34 15.17
C TYR A 71 -10.70 -22.18 13.89
N TYR A 72 -9.97 -21.80 12.85
CA TYR A 72 -9.94 -22.50 11.57
C TYR A 72 -9.23 -23.87 11.65
N SER A 73 -8.51 -24.11 12.74
CA SER A 73 -7.85 -25.38 13.03
C SER A 73 -8.76 -26.39 13.75
N GLN A 74 -9.96 -25.99 14.17
CA GLN A 74 -10.87 -26.84 14.97
C GLN A 74 -11.57 -27.91 14.13
N SER A 75 -11.61 -27.78 12.80
CA SER A 75 -12.21 -28.76 11.90
C SER A 75 -11.12 -29.58 11.21
N GLU A 76 -11.18 -30.90 11.38
CA GLU A 76 -10.37 -31.86 10.63
C GLU A 76 -11.19 -32.60 9.56
N SER A 77 -12.41 -32.13 9.28
CA SER A 77 -13.40 -32.81 8.43
C SER A 77 -13.52 -32.14 7.05
N PRO A 78 -12.64 -32.46 6.07
CA PRO A 78 -12.74 -31.93 4.72
C PRO A 78 -14.08 -32.29 4.07
N ASN A 79 -14.65 -31.31 3.39
CA ASN A 79 -15.80 -31.51 2.52
C ASN A 79 -15.42 -31.97 1.10
N ARG A 80 -16.44 -32.20 0.29
CA ARG A 80 -16.31 -32.67 -1.09
C ARG A 80 -15.41 -31.80 -1.97
N GLN A 81 -15.41 -30.48 -1.77
CA GLN A 81 -14.56 -29.57 -2.54
C GLN A 81 -13.07 -29.81 -2.22
N HIS A 82 -12.72 -30.07 -0.96
CA HIS A 82 -11.34 -30.40 -0.57
C HIS A 82 -10.88 -31.73 -1.18
N PHE A 83 -11.72 -32.77 -1.20
CA PHE A 83 -11.38 -34.04 -1.85
C PHE A 83 -11.23 -33.90 -3.37
N TYR A 84 -12.05 -33.06 -4.01
CA TYR A 84 -11.85 -32.70 -5.40
C TYR A 84 -10.48 -32.06 -5.62
N LEU A 85 -10.08 -31.12 -4.76
CA LEU A 85 -8.77 -30.45 -4.84
C LEU A 85 -7.62 -31.42 -4.57
N ALA A 86 -7.74 -32.32 -3.60
CA ALA A 86 -6.78 -33.38 -3.35
C ALA A 86 -6.56 -34.23 -4.61
N ASN A 87 -7.62 -34.65 -5.30
CA ASN A 87 -7.52 -35.37 -6.57
C ASN A 87 -6.85 -34.54 -7.67
N MET A 88 -7.14 -33.24 -7.76
CA MET A 88 -6.46 -32.36 -8.72
C MET A 88 -4.95 -32.27 -8.43
N ILE A 89 -4.53 -32.23 -7.17
CA ILE A 89 -3.11 -32.25 -6.79
C ILE A 89 -2.47 -33.60 -7.17
N ILE A 90 -3.16 -34.71 -6.91
CA ILE A 90 -2.71 -36.07 -7.27
C ILE A 90 -2.52 -36.18 -8.79
N ASP A 91 -3.40 -35.57 -9.59
CA ASP A 91 -3.32 -35.51 -11.05
C ASP A 91 -2.25 -34.54 -11.59
N GLY A 92 -1.48 -33.88 -10.72
CA GLY A 92 -0.39 -32.96 -11.08
C GLY A 92 -0.84 -31.54 -11.43
N HIS A 93 -2.06 -31.16 -11.01
CA HIS A 93 -2.48 -29.76 -11.02
C HIS A 93 -1.97 -29.02 -9.78
N TYR A 94 -1.89 -27.69 -9.87
CA TYR A 94 -1.39 -26.87 -8.77
C TYR A 94 -2.55 -26.33 -7.96
N VAL A 95 -2.37 -26.29 -6.65
CA VAL A 95 -3.34 -25.70 -5.72
C VAL A 95 -2.62 -24.71 -4.83
N MET A 96 -3.15 -23.50 -4.78
CA MET A 96 -2.80 -22.50 -3.79
C MET A 96 -4.07 -22.05 -3.08
N THR A 97 -3.96 -21.74 -1.79
CA THR A 97 -5.10 -21.35 -0.98
C THR A 97 -4.77 -20.17 -0.11
N THR A 98 -5.79 -19.36 0.13
CA THR A 98 -5.76 -18.26 1.06
C THR A 98 -6.38 -18.62 2.41
N ASN A 99 -6.71 -19.89 2.63
CA ASN A 99 -7.39 -20.34 3.83
C ASN A 99 -6.38 -20.65 4.93
N PHE A 100 -6.73 -20.31 6.18
CA PHE A 100 -5.95 -20.65 7.37
C PHE A 100 -6.16 -22.09 7.85
N ASP A 101 -7.23 -22.76 7.40
CA ASP A 101 -7.55 -24.14 7.75
C ASP A 101 -6.58 -25.16 7.12
N PHE A 102 -6.67 -26.43 7.52
CA PHE A 102 -5.82 -27.52 7.03
C PHE A 102 -6.57 -28.56 6.19
N LEU A 103 -7.74 -28.20 5.64
CA LEU A 103 -8.67 -29.19 5.12
C LEU A 103 -8.20 -29.82 3.80
N ILE A 104 -7.41 -29.11 2.98
CA ILE A 104 -6.82 -29.69 1.75
C ILE A 104 -5.77 -30.75 2.12
N GLU A 105 -4.94 -30.47 3.13
CA GLU A 105 -3.96 -31.41 3.67
C GLU A 105 -4.65 -32.65 4.27
N TYR A 106 -5.68 -32.45 5.10
CA TYR A 106 -6.46 -33.56 5.64
C TYR A 106 -7.14 -34.38 4.54
N ALA A 107 -7.62 -33.75 3.47
CA ALA A 107 -8.18 -34.47 2.33
C ALA A 107 -7.14 -35.37 1.66
N LEU A 108 -5.92 -34.88 1.41
CA LEU A 108 -4.83 -35.72 0.88
C LEU A 108 -4.49 -36.90 1.80
N LEU A 109 -4.38 -36.66 3.11
CA LEU A 109 -4.13 -37.71 4.10
C LEU A 109 -5.24 -38.77 4.09
N LYS A 110 -6.51 -38.34 4.06
CA LYS A 110 -7.69 -39.21 3.99
C LYS A 110 -7.84 -39.91 2.63
N SER A 111 -7.19 -39.40 1.58
CA SER A 111 -7.05 -40.06 0.27
C SER A 111 -5.86 -41.01 0.19
N ASN A 112 -5.30 -41.45 1.34
CA ASN A 112 -4.19 -42.43 1.44
C ASN A 112 -2.87 -41.96 0.82
N ILE A 113 -2.63 -40.65 0.71
CA ILE A 113 -1.33 -40.11 0.33
C ILE A 113 -0.37 -40.14 1.53
N GLN A 114 0.85 -40.63 1.32
CA GLN A 114 1.86 -40.71 2.37
C GLN A 114 2.27 -39.31 2.84
N LYS A 115 2.48 -39.13 4.15
CA LYS A 115 2.80 -37.82 4.74
C LYS A 115 4.00 -37.16 4.06
N GLU A 116 5.03 -37.94 3.77
CA GLU A 116 6.28 -37.48 3.18
C GLU A 116 6.09 -36.97 1.74
N GLU A 117 5.00 -37.32 1.08
CA GLU A 117 4.68 -36.87 -0.27
C GLU A 117 3.96 -35.53 -0.28
N ILE A 118 3.32 -35.12 0.81
CA ILE A 118 2.57 -33.87 0.92
C ILE A 118 3.53 -32.76 1.35
N ILE A 119 3.57 -31.67 0.59
CA ILE A 119 4.47 -30.54 0.86
C ILE A 119 3.64 -29.26 1.02
N PRO A 120 3.19 -28.93 2.24
CA PRO A 120 2.65 -27.61 2.52
C PRO A 120 3.79 -26.58 2.46
N VAL A 121 3.66 -25.59 1.58
CA VAL A 121 4.61 -24.47 1.42
C VAL A 121 4.04 -23.27 2.16
N ILE A 122 4.67 -22.91 3.28
CA ILE A 122 4.12 -21.94 4.24
C ILE A 122 5.12 -20.80 4.53
N THR A 123 6.34 -21.16 4.92
CA THR A 123 7.37 -20.20 5.38
C THR A 123 8.18 -19.65 4.20
N GLU A 124 8.89 -18.54 4.40
CA GLU A 124 9.81 -18.00 3.39
C GLU A 124 10.83 -19.05 2.92
N GLN A 125 11.37 -19.85 3.85
CA GLN A 125 12.29 -20.93 3.54
C GLN A 125 11.63 -21.98 2.61
N ASP A 126 10.38 -22.36 2.90
CA ASP A 126 9.63 -23.27 2.03
C ASP A 126 9.47 -22.69 0.62
N TYR A 127 9.10 -21.41 0.51
CA TYR A 127 8.90 -20.76 -0.78
C TYR A 127 10.20 -20.72 -1.61
N ASN A 128 11.34 -20.55 -0.95
CA ASN A 128 12.66 -20.59 -1.59
C ASN A 128 13.06 -22.01 -2.01
N ASP A 129 12.86 -23.01 -1.14
CA ASP A 129 13.24 -24.40 -1.40
C ASP A 129 12.33 -25.09 -2.45
N TYR A 130 11.08 -24.65 -2.51
CA TYR A 130 10.01 -25.27 -3.30
C TYR A 130 9.49 -24.35 -4.42
N ASN A 131 10.36 -23.50 -4.97
CA ASN A 131 9.99 -22.51 -5.99
C ASN A 131 9.64 -23.08 -7.39
N ASP A 132 9.97 -24.36 -7.68
CA ASP A 132 9.61 -25.06 -8.92
C ASP A 132 8.64 -26.25 -8.67
N PRO A 133 7.32 -26.03 -8.83
CA PRO A 133 6.32 -27.06 -8.63
C PRO A 133 6.48 -28.27 -9.59
N ASN A 134 7.01 -28.07 -10.80
CA ASN A 134 7.15 -29.18 -11.76
C ASN A 134 8.20 -30.19 -11.28
N LYS A 135 9.28 -29.70 -10.66
CA LYS A 135 10.33 -30.55 -10.10
C LYS A 135 9.82 -31.40 -8.94
N LEU A 136 8.94 -30.84 -8.11
CA LEU A 136 8.28 -31.54 -7.02
C LEU A 136 7.37 -32.66 -7.51
N ILE A 137 6.49 -32.36 -8.47
CA ILE A 137 5.56 -33.35 -9.02
C ILE A 137 6.29 -34.49 -9.72
N LYS A 138 7.38 -34.19 -10.46
CA LYS A 138 8.23 -35.24 -11.07
C LYS A 138 8.86 -36.18 -10.04
N ARG A 139 9.04 -35.74 -8.79
CA ARG A 139 9.51 -36.54 -7.65
C ARG A 139 8.37 -37.21 -6.89
N GLY A 140 7.14 -37.16 -7.41
CA GLY A 140 5.96 -37.70 -6.75
C GLY A 140 5.50 -36.89 -5.54
N LYS A 141 5.89 -35.62 -5.42
CA LYS A 141 5.43 -34.74 -4.32
C LYS A 141 4.16 -33.98 -4.70
N LYS A 142 3.38 -33.63 -3.68
CA LYS A 142 2.05 -33.03 -3.75
C LYS A 142 2.09 -31.67 -3.03
N PRO A 143 2.56 -30.61 -3.70
CA PRO A 143 2.70 -29.30 -3.06
C PRO A 143 1.35 -28.60 -2.89
N ILE A 144 1.17 -27.92 -1.76
CA ILE A 144 0.07 -27.01 -1.47
C ILE A 144 0.66 -25.67 -1.05
N TYR A 145 0.34 -24.59 -1.76
CA TYR A 145 0.88 -23.27 -1.45
C TYR A 145 -0.09 -22.48 -0.56
N LYS A 146 0.32 -22.17 0.68
CA LYS A 146 -0.47 -21.41 1.66
C LYS A 146 -0.11 -19.93 1.55
N ILE A 147 -0.94 -19.16 0.87
CA ILE A 147 -0.62 -17.76 0.54
C ILE A 147 -0.57 -16.88 1.79
N HIS A 148 -1.49 -17.03 2.74
CA HIS A 148 -1.43 -16.32 4.04
C HIS A 148 -0.70 -17.10 5.11
N GLY A 149 -0.11 -18.24 4.75
CA GLY A 149 0.44 -19.18 5.70
C GLY A 149 -0.63 -19.87 6.55
N SER A 150 -0.18 -20.47 7.65
CA SER A 150 -1.03 -21.15 8.63
C SER A 150 -0.33 -21.14 9.98
N THR A 151 -1.06 -21.49 11.05
CA THR A 151 -0.50 -21.50 12.41
C THR A 151 0.50 -22.63 12.64
N LYS A 152 0.44 -23.70 11.85
CA LYS A 152 1.41 -24.80 11.86
C LYS A 152 1.49 -25.49 10.50
N ASN A 153 2.53 -26.28 10.30
CA ASN A 153 2.59 -27.29 9.26
C ASN A 153 2.14 -28.63 9.86
N ILE A 154 0.93 -29.10 9.51
CA ILE A 154 0.39 -30.34 10.10
C ILE A 154 1.09 -31.63 9.62
N ILE A 155 1.91 -31.55 8.57
CA ILE A 155 2.67 -32.68 8.05
C ILE A 155 3.98 -32.85 8.81
N THR A 156 4.73 -31.76 9.01
CA THR A 156 6.02 -31.78 9.72
C THR A 156 5.90 -31.58 11.23
N GLY A 157 4.81 -30.95 11.70
CA GLY A 157 4.60 -30.54 13.09
C GLY A 157 5.25 -29.20 13.44
N GLU A 158 5.85 -28.50 12.47
CA GLU A 158 6.48 -27.20 12.65
C GLU A 158 5.47 -26.12 13.04
N ASP A 159 5.82 -25.28 14.02
CA ASP A 159 5.07 -24.07 14.33
C ASP A 159 5.42 -22.96 13.33
N THR A 160 4.45 -22.61 12.49
CA THR A 160 4.60 -21.61 11.43
C THR A 160 3.93 -20.28 11.78
N ARG A 161 3.42 -20.13 13.00
CA ARG A 161 2.77 -18.91 13.50
C ARG A 161 3.64 -17.66 13.36
N PRO A 162 4.97 -17.67 13.59
CA PRO A 162 5.80 -16.48 13.35
C PRO A 162 5.72 -15.99 11.90
N SER A 163 5.69 -16.91 10.92
CA SER A 163 5.55 -16.56 9.50
C SER A 163 4.17 -15.98 9.20
N LEU A 164 3.10 -16.51 9.82
CA LEU A 164 1.74 -16.00 9.70
C LEU A 164 1.61 -14.58 10.30
N VAL A 165 2.17 -14.36 11.49
CA VAL A 165 2.20 -13.04 12.14
C VAL A 165 2.93 -12.04 11.27
N ALA A 166 4.10 -12.40 10.73
CA ALA A 166 4.86 -11.56 9.80
C ALA A 166 4.05 -11.24 8.53
N THR A 167 3.35 -12.24 7.97
CA THR A 167 2.46 -12.06 6.80
C THR A 167 1.36 -11.04 7.10
N ILE A 168 0.71 -11.12 8.27
CA ILE A 168 -0.36 -10.20 8.67
C ILE A 168 0.18 -8.81 9.05
N GLN A 169 1.40 -8.72 9.59
CA GLN A 169 2.08 -7.45 9.84
C GLN A 169 2.41 -6.71 8.56
N ALA A 170 2.88 -7.43 7.54
CA ALA A 170 3.11 -6.84 6.22
C ALA A 170 1.84 -6.22 5.62
N PHE A 171 0.64 -6.75 5.90
CA PHE A 171 -0.61 -6.11 5.43
C PHE A 171 -0.86 -4.72 6.03
N GLY A 172 -0.48 -4.53 7.31
CA GLY A 172 -0.78 -3.30 8.07
C GLY A 172 0.13 -2.12 7.80
N GLN A 173 1.37 -2.36 7.40
CA GLN A 173 2.32 -1.31 7.05
C GLN A 173 1.98 -0.64 5.70
N ASN A 174 1.13 -1.28 4.91
CA ASN A 174 0.70 -0.84 3.58
C ASN A 174 -0.61 0.00 3.61
N LYS A 175 -0.89 0.65 4.74
CA LYS A 175 -2.19 1.31 5.02
C LYS A 175 -2.40 2.66 4.35
N GLU A 176 -1.38 3.23 3.74
CA GLU A 176 -1.58 4.34 2.81
C GLU A 176 -1.47 3.75 1.40
N GLY A 177 -2.63 3.64 0.74
CA GLY A 177 -2.86 3.24 -0.65
C GLY A 177 -2.31 1.88 -1.08
N LEU A 178 -3.24 0.93 -1.15
CA LEU A 178 -3.48 -0.09 -2.19
C LEU A 178 -2.32 -0.85 -2.86
N ASN A 179 -1.36 -1.41 -2.11
CA ASN A 179 -0.47 -2.47 -2.57
C ASN A 179 -1.04 -3.38 -3.68
N VAL A 180 -0.47 -3.27 -4.88
CA VAL A 180 -0.61 -4.13 -6.06
C VAL A 180 0.26 -5.39 -5.97
N PHE A 181 1.08 -5.54 -4.93
CA PHE A 181 1.39 -6.86 -4.39
C PHE A 181 1.11 -6.83 -2.90
N GLN A 182 -0.04 -7.37 -2.50
CA GLN A 182 -0.31 -7.64 -1.09
C GLN A 182 0.50 -8.84 -0.58
N VAL A 183 1.17 -9.56 -1.47
CA VAL A 183 2.02 -10.71 -1.12
C VAL A 183 3.48 -10.29 -0.99
N GLU A 184 4.16 -10.87 -0.01
CA GLU A 184 5.54 -10.58 0.35
C GLU A 184 6.49 -10.80 -0.84
N PRO A 185 7.59 -10.02 -0.96
CA PRO A 185 8.49 -10.07 -2.11
C PRO A 185 8.98 -11.47 -2.48
N PHE A 186 9.30 -12.31 -1.49
CA PHE A 186 9.78 -13.68 -1.70
C PHE A 186 8.74 -14.59 -2.38
N LYS A 187 7.44 -14.28 -2.29
CA LYS A 187 6.37 -15.07 -2.95
C LYS A 187 6.22 -14.74 -4.43
N ARG A 188 6.81 -13.65 -4.95
CA ARG A 188 6.57 -13.19 -6.34
C ARG A 188 6.97 -14.24 -7.39
N GLU A 189 8.15 -14.84 -7.24
CA GLU A 189 8.67 -15.80 -8.21
C GLU A 189 7.77 -17.04 -8.34
N ILE A 190 7.25 -17.54 -7.21
CA ILE A 190 6.38 -18.72 -7.25
C ILE A 190 5.05 -18.43 -7.95
N PHE A 191 4.49 -17.22 -7.82
CA PHE A 191 3.24 -16.83 -8.48
C PHE A 191 3.38 -16.89 -10.01
N ASP A 192 4.53 -16.47 -10.53
CA ASP A 192 4.83 -16.64 -11.97
C ASP A 192 4.95 -18.12 -12.33
N ASN A 193 5.69 -18.91 -11.54
CA ASN A 193 5.94 -20.32 -11.84
C ASN A 193 4.67 -21.19 -11.80
N ILE A 194 3.76 -20.94 -10.85
CA ILE A 194 2.49 -21.69 -10.74
C ILE A 194 1.46 -21.27 -11.81
N MET A 195 1.56 -20.07 -12.38
CA MET A 195 0.60 -19.57 -13.38
C MET A 195 1.05 -19.73 -14.82
N LYS A 196 2.35 -19.84 -15.07
CA LYS A 196 2.93 -19.87 -16.41
C LYS A 196 2.35 -20.99 -17.28
N ASN A 197 1.73 -20.59 -18.40
CA ASN A 197 1.12 -21.50 -19.38
C ASN A 197 0.03 -22.43 -18.82
N ARG A 198 -0.67 -22.02 -17.77
CA ARG A 198 -1.78 -22.76 -17.17
C ARG A 198 -3.11 -22.01 -17.26
N THR A 199 -4.19 -22.75 -17.08
CA THR A 199 -5.52 -22.17 -16.86
C THR A 199 -5.70 -21.93 -15.36
N LEU A 200 -5.95 -20.69 -14.96
CA LEU A 200 -6.30 -20.36 -13.57
C LEU A 200 -7.79 -20.61 -13.35
N ILE A 201 -8.11 -21.36 -12.29
CA ILE A 201 -9.46 -21.59 -11.80
C ILE A 201 -9.55 -20.98 -10.40
N VAL A 202 -10.42 -19.99 -10.23
CA VAL A 202 -10.69 -19.35 -8.94
C VAL A 202 -12.00 -19.90 -8.38
N MET A 203 -11.99 -20.40 -7.14
CA MET A 203 -13.18 -20.97 -6.48
C MET A 203 -13.21 -20.69 -4.98
N GLY A 204 -14.41 -20.62 -4.41
CA GLY A 204 -14.62 -20.30 -2.99
C GLY A 204 -14.17 -18.89 -2.61
N TYR A 205 -13.93 -18.04 -3.60
CA TYR A 205 -13.30 -16.74 -3.43
C TYR A 205 -14.27 -15.65 -3.89
N SER A 206 -14.66 -14.79 -2.96
CA SER A 206 -15.72 -13.78 -3.12
C SER A 206 -15.38 -12.74 -4.17
N GLY A 207 -14.08 -12.47 -4.36
CA GLY A 207 -13.65 -11.30 -5.10
C GLY A 207 -14.19 -10.02 -4.48
N SER A 208 -14.54 -9.98 -3.18
CA SER A 208 -14.98 -8.76 -2.50
C SER A 208 -13.91 -8.05 -1.66
N ASP A 209 -12.80 -8.75 -1.42
CA ASP A 209 -11.64 -8.40 -0.58
C ASP A 209 -11.53 -9.40 0.55
N ASP A 210 -11.16 -10.63 0.19
CA ASP A 210 -10.66 -11.56 1.19
C ASP A 210 -9.14 -11.68 1.08
N PHE A 211 -8.48 -11.63 -0.09
CA PHE A 211 -7.01 -11.58 -0.22
C PHE A 211 -6.56 -11.12 -1.62
N ASP A 212 -6.04 -9.91 -1.80
CA ASP A 212 -5.92 -9.27 -3.12
C ASP A 212 -4.76 -9.85 -3.94
N ILE A 213 -5.01 -11.02 -4.51
CA ILE A 213 -4.26 -11.58 -5.64
C ILE A 213 -4.66 -10.89 -6.94
N ARG A 214 -5.71 -10.05 -6.99
CA ARG A 214 -6.12 -9.37 -8.24
C ARG A 214 -5.00 -8.51 -8.80
N PRO A 215 -4.28 -7.72 -7.99
CA PRO A 215 -3.15 -6.97 -8.50
C PRO A 215 -2.00 -7.87 -8.99
N THR A 216 -1.74 -8.99 -8.30
CA THR A 216 -0.84 -10.04 -8.78
C THR A 216 -1.30 -10.65 -10.10
N LEU A 217 -2.59 -10.97 -10.27
CA LEU A 217 -3.16 -11.48 -11.52
C LEU A 217 -3.07 -10.46 -12.66
N ASN A 218 -3.12 -9.17 -12.35
CA ASN A 218 -2.96 -8.10 -13.33
C ASN A 218 -1.54 -8.04 -13.89
N ILE A 219 -0.52 -8.33 -13.07
CA ILE A 219 0.89 -8.28 -13.47
C ILE A 219 1.33 -9.53 -14.26
N ILE A 220 0.71 -10.69 -14.03
CA ILE A 220 1.17 -11.95 -14.63
C ILE A 220 0.83 -12.02 -16.12
N LYS A 221 1.84 -11.74 -16.95
CA LYS A 221 1.70 -11.71 -18.42
C LYS A 221 1.50 -13.09 -19.04
N THR A 222 1.95 -14.14 -18.37
CA THR A 222 1.90 -15.52 -18.90
C THR A 222 0.56 -16.21 -18.72
N LEU A 223 -0.39 -15.56 -18.02
CA LEU A 223 -1.70 -16.12 -17.73
C LEU A 223 -2.66 -15.90 -18.90
N LYS A 224 -2.97 -16.98 -19.63
CA LYS A 224 -3.77 -16.93 -20.87
C LYS A 224 -5.26 -17.16 -20.66
N THR A 225 -5.64 -17.90 -19.62
CA THR A 225 -7.05 -18.23 -19.37
C THR A 225 -7.36 -18.17 -17.88
N ILE A 226 -8.43 -17.44 -17.55
CA ILE A 226 -8.95 -17.28 -16.19
C ILE A 226 -10.41 -17.74 -16.18
N ILE A 227 -10.73 -18.65 -15.28
CA ILE A 227 -12.10 -19.12 -15.01
C ILE A 227 -12.40 -18.77 -13.56
N TRP A 228 -13.36 -17.87 -13.35
CA TRP A 228 -13.80 -17.48 -12.02
C TRP A 228 -15.14 -18.10 -11.71
N ILE A 229 -15.17 -18.96 -10.68
CA ILE A 229 -16.38 -19.65 -10.26
C ILE A 229 -17.04 -18.86 -9.14
N LYS A 230 -18.19 -18.26 -9.43
CA LYS A 230 -19.07 -17.65 -8.45
C LYS A 230 -20.08 -18.68 -7.96
N PHE A 231 -20.13 -18.86 -6.65
CA PHE A 231 -21.08 -19.76 -6.03
C PHE A 231 -22.51 -19.26 -6.26
N ASP A 232 -23.37 -20.15 -6.75
CA ASP A 232 -24.80 -19.93 -6.84
C ASP A 232 -25.53 -21.20 -6.37
N ALA A 233 -26.09 -21.15 -5.16
CA ALA A 233 -26.79 -22.27 -4.54
C ALA A 233 -27.97 -22.78 -5.39
N LYS A 234 -28.61 -21.91 -6.17
CA LYS A 234 -29.83 -22.20 -6.95
C LYS A 234 -29.52 -22.69 -8.36
N ASN A 235 -28.35 -22.35 -8.91
CA ASN A 235 -27.97 -22.70 -10.27
C ASN A 235 -27.28 -24.08 -10.35
N LEU A 236 -28.09 -25.11 -10.60
CA LEU A 236 -27.64 -26.50 -10.67
C LEU A 236 -27.02 -26.88 -12.03
N THR A 237 -27.42 -26.22 -13.11
CA THR A 237 -26.94 -26.49 -14.47
C THR A 237 -25.66 -25.72 -14.83
N GLY A 238 -25.43 -24.61 -14.13
CA GLY A 238 -24.30 -23.72 -14.37
C GLY A 238 -24.53 -22.75 -15.53
N THR A 239 -24.12 -21.50 -15.37
CA THR A 239 -24.08 -20.50 -16.44
C THR A 239 -22.65 -20.10 -16.72
N ILE A 240 -22.23 -20.10 -17.99
CA ILE A 240 -20.89 -19.66 -18.41
C ILE A 240 -21.03 -18.36 -19.20
N THR A 241 -20.32 -17.33 -18.76
CA THR A 241 -20.25 -16.03 -19.45
C THR A 241 -18.80 -15.76 -19.85
N LYS A 242 -18.55 -15.56 -21.15
CA LYS A 242 -17.26 -15.07 -21.63
C LYS A 242 -17.21 -13.56 -21.45
N ILE A 243 -16.10 -13.05 -20.93
CA ILE A 243 -15.83 -11.63 -20.84
C ILE A 243 -15.18 -11.19 -22.15
N ASP A 244 -15.85 -10.32 -22.88
CA ASP A 244 -15.45 -9.77 -24.17
C ASP A 244 -15.95 -8.32 -24.30
N ASP A 245 -15.69 -7.69 -25.45
CA ASP A 245 -16.10 -6.29 -25.69
C ASP A 245 -17.63 -6.11 -25.60
N LYS A 246 -18.43 -7.15 -25.88
CA LYS A 246 -19.89 -7.11 -25.75
C LYS A 246 -20.32 -7.11 -24.29
N PHE A 247 -19.62 -7.89 -23.44
CA PHE A 247 -19.81 -7.86 -22.01
C PHE A 247 -19.48 -6.48 -21.43
N LEU A 248 -18.34 -5.89 -21.81
CA LEU A 248 -17.92 -4.55 -21.34
C LEU A 248 -18.96 -3.46 -21.65
N ASN A 249 -19.61 -3.53 -22.81
CA ASN A 249 -20.65 -2.57 -23.19
C ASN A 249 -21.94 -2.68 -22.35
N ASN A 250 -22.20 -3.84 -21.74
CA ASN A 250 -23.42 -4.12 -20.97
C ASN A 250 -23.12 -4.46 -19.51
N ILE A 251 -21.93 -4.13 -19.02
CA ILE A 251 -21.48 -4.51 -17.68
C ILE A 251 -22.34 -3.83 -16.61
N ASP A 252 -22.76 -4.61 -15.62
CA ASP A 252 -23.29 -4.05 -14.39
C ASP A 252 -22.14 -3.48 -13.56
N ARG A 253 -21.91 -2.17 -13.66
CA ARG A 253 -20.86 -1.49 -12.91
C ARG A 253 -21.07 -1.48 -11.40
N SER A 254 -22.26 -1.84 -10.91
CA SER A 254 -22.49 -1.99 -9.47
C SER A 254 -21.95 -3.32 -8.93
N ASN A 255 -21.88 -4.34 -9.77
CA ASN A 255 -21.40 -5.67 -9.41
C ASN A 255 -19.86 -5.72 -9.37
N GLN A 256 -19.32 -5.97 -8.18
CA GLN A 256 -17.88 -5.98 -7.95
C GLN A 256 -17.14 -7.06 -8.75
N LEU A 257 -17.67 -8.29 -8.81
CA LEU A 257 -17.03 -9.36 -9.57
C LEU A 257 -16.97 -9.04 -11.06
N ASP A 258 -18.06 -8.48 -11.60
CA ASP A 258 -18.09 -8.09 -13.01
C ASP A 258 -17.03 -7.01 -13.31
N ARG A 259 -16.85 -6.03 -12.41
CA ARG A 259 -15.77 -5.03 -12.52
C ARG A 259 -14.38 -5.67 -12.52
N ILE A 260 -14.13 -6.64 -11.65
CA ILE A 260 -12.82 -7.32 -11.54
C ILE A 260 -12.50 -8.09 -12.81
N LEU A 261 -13.47 -8.85 -13.32
CA LEU A 261 -13.28 -9.65 -14.52
C LEU A 261 -13.09 -8.78 -15.77
N ALA A 262 -13.75 -7.61 -15.81
CA ALA A 262 -13.54 -6.61 -16.84
C ALA A 262 -12.13 -6.02 -16.80
N ASP A 263 -11.63 -5.60 -15.63
CA ASP A 263 -10.27 -5.07 -15.45
C ASP A 263 -9.21 -6.08 -15.92
N LEU A 264 -9.35 -7.34 -15.51
CA LEU A 264 -8.44 -8.43 -15.92
C LEU A 264 -8.39 -8.64 -17.44
N TYR A 265 -9.54 -8.49 -18.11
CA TYR A 265 -9.66 -8.59 -19.57
C TYR A 265 -9.07 -7.36 -20.28
N GLU A 266 -9.44 -6.16 -19.83
CA GLU A 266 -8.98 -4.89 -20.43
C GLU A 266 -7.46 -4.70 -20.30
N LYS A 267 -6.87 -5.02 -19.14
CA LYS A 267 -5.41 -4.97 -18.95
C LYS A 267 -4.67 -5.94 -19.87
N GLY A 268 -5.18 -7.16 -20.03
CA GLY A 268 -4.63 -8.10 -21.01
C GLY A 268 -4.60 -7.50 -22.41
N ARG A 269 -5.67 -6.81 -22.83
CA ARG A 269 -5.75 -6.13 -24.13
C ARG A 269 -4.73 -4.99 -24.26
N LEU A 270 -4.59 -4.14 -23.23
CA LEU A 270 -3.64 -3.02 -23.22
C LEU A 270 -2.18 -3.49 -23.34
N GLU A 271 -1.86 -4.65 -22.79
CA GLU A 271 -0.51 -5.24 -22.86
C GLU A 271 -0.27 -6.13 -24.09
N ASN A 272 -1.21 -6.16 -25.05
CA ASN A 272 -1.20 -7.05 -26.22
C ASN A 272 -1.15 -8.56 -25.85
N ILE A 273 -1.71 -8.92 -24.71
CA ILE A 273 -1.83 -10.30 -24.24
C ILE A 273 -3.23 -10.81 -24.58
N ARG A 274 -3.31 -11.90 -25.36
CA ARG A 274 -4.58 -12.58 -25.64
C ARG A 274 -5.02 -13.39 -24.41
N ARG A 275 -5.59 -12.72 -23.42
CA ARG A 275 -6.15 -13.32 -22.19
C ARG A 275 -7.64 -13.59 -22.38
N GLU A 276 -8.05 -14.83 -22.11
CA GLU A 276 -9.47 -15.22 -22.08
C GLU A 276 -9.97 -15.28 -20.64
N VAL A 277 -11.07 -14.59 -20.35
CA VAL A 277 -11.66 -14.52 -19.00
C VAL A 277 -13.09 -15.03 -19.06
N TYR A 278 -13.44 -15.91 -18.11
CA TYR A 278 -14.76 -16.54 -18.02
C TYR A 278 -15.31 -16.42 -16.60
N LYS A 279 -16.58 -16.03 -16.50
CA LYS A 279 -17.39 -16.13 -15.27
C LYS A 279 -18.22 -17.41 -15.34
N VAL A 280 -18.19 -18.22 -14.28
CA VAL A 280 -19.01 -19.44 -14.15
C VAL A 280 -19.84 -19.32 -12.89
N GLU A 281 -21.16 -19.29 -13.03
CA GLU A 281 -22.10 -19.23 -11.91
C GLU A 281 -22.71 -20.61 -11.69
N ILE A 282 -22.37 -21.29 -10.60
CA ILE A 282 -22.77 -22.69 -10.37
C ILE A 282 -22.73 -23.08 -8.88
N ASN A 283 -23.55 -24.07 -8.50
CA ASN A 283 -23.36 -24.80 -7.25
C ASN A 283 -22.19 -25.78 -7.39
N ILE A 284 -21.02 -25.42 -6.84
CA ILE A 284 -19.77 -26.16 -6.98
C ILE A 284 -19.89 -27.58 -6.41
N SER A 285 -20.43 -27.71 -5.20
CA SER A 285 -20.55 -29.01 -4.53
C SER A 285 -21.45 -29.97 -5.27
N LYS A 286 -22.56 -29.49 -5.85
CA LYS A 286 -23.43 -30.33 -6.66
C LYS A 286 -22.82 -30.66 -8.01
N PHE A 287 -22.12 -29.70 -8.63
CA PHE A 287 -21.39 -29.93 -9.86
C PHE A 287 -20.33 -31.02 -9.69
N ILE A 288 -19.56 -30.96 -8.60
CA ILE A 288 -18.56 -31.98 -8.27
C ILE A 288 -19.22 -33.35 -8.07
N GLU A 289 -20.26 -33.41 -7.25
CA GLU A 289 -21.01 -34.65 -6.99
C GLU A 289 -21.54 -35.33 -8.26
N THR A 290 -22.01 -34.53 -9.22
CA THR A 290 -22.63 -35.06 -10.44
C THR A 290 -21.59 -35.50 -11.49
N ASN A 291 -20.41 -34.85 -11.52
CA ASN A 291 -19.44 -35.02 -12.61
C ASN A 291 -18.17 -35.77 -12.20
N PHE A 292 -17.91 -35.93 -10.91
CA PHE A 292 -16.70 -36.57 -10.39
C PHE A 292 -17.07 -37.67 -9.42
N ASN A 293 -16.54 -38.86 -9.67
CA ASN A 293 -16.64 -39.98 -8.75
C ASN A 293 -15.55 -39.82 -7.68
N LEU A 294 -15.90 -39.24 -6.54
CA LEU A 294 -15.00 -39.05 -5.41
C LEU A 294 -15.27 -40.10 -4.34
N ASP A 295 -14.20 -40.71 -3.83
CA ASP A 295 -14.26 -41.54 -2.63
C ASP A 295 -14.28 -40.60 -1.40
N LEU A 296 -15.42 -40.54 -0.72
CA LEU A 296 -15.64 -39.64 0.41
C LEU A 296 -15.77 -40.49 1.68
N PRO A 297 -14.88 -40.36 2.66
CA PRO A 297 -15.01 -41.08 3.92
C PRO A 297 -16.19 -40.52 4.73
N ASP A 298 -16.84 -41.39 5.51
CA ASP A 298 -17.82 -41.00 6.52
C ASP A 298 -17.13 -40.15 7.59
N GLN A 299 -17.69 -38.96 7.83
CA GLN A 299 -17.11 -37.97 8.73
C GLN A 299 -18.22 -37.25 9.49
N GLU A 300 -18.00 -37.01 10.78
CA GLU A 300 -18.88 -36.15 11.57
C GLU A 300 -18.60 -34.68 11.26
N SER A 301 -19.69 -33.91 11.15
CA SER A 301 -19.62 -32.45 11.03
C SER A 301 -19.60 -31.85 12.43
N ILE A 302 -18.49 -31.22 12.80
CA ILE A 302 -18.43 -30.40 14.02
C ILE A 302 -18.87 -29.00 13.64
N SER A 303 -20.07 -28.60 14.07
CA SER A 303 -20.52 -27.21 13.94
C SER A 303 -20.21 -26.47 15.23
N LEU A 304 -19.12 -25.70 15.20
CA LEU A 304 -18.71 -24.84 16.30
C LEU A 304 -19.28 -23.43 16.06
N ASN A 305 -19.77 -22.77 17.12
CA ASN A 305 -20.22 -21.40 17.01
C ASN A 305 -19.02 -20.45 17.18
N PRO A 306 -18.69 -19.59 16.20
CA PRO A 306 -17.52 -18.71 16.29
C PRO A 306 -17.55 -17.77 17.48
N LEU A 307 -18.71 -17.16 17.77
CA LEU A 307 -18.86 -16.24 18.90
C LEU A 307 -18.61 -16.93 20.24
N ILE A 308 -19.09 -18.16 20.43
CA ILE A 308 -18.88 -18.92 21.67
C ILE A 308 -17.40 -19.28 21.81
N TRP A 309 -16.80 -19.84 20.76
CA TRP A 309 -15.40 -20.25 20.80
C TRP A 309 -14.47 -19.07 21.06
N LEU A 310 -14.68 -17.94 20.38
CA LEU A 310 -13.86 -16.76 20.55
C LEU A 310 -13.94 -16.24 22.01
N LYS A 311 -15.12 -16.18 22.62
CA LYS A 311 -15.28 -15.78 24.03
C LYS A 311 -14.48 -16.64 25.01
N GLU A 312 -14.23 -17.90 24.68
CA GLU A 312 -13.49 -18.84 25.52
C GLU A 312 -11.98 -18.83 25.26
N ASN A 313 -11.55 -18.39 24.07
CA ASN A 313 -10.18 -18.59 23.58
C ASN A 313 -9.40 -17.30 23.30
N ILE A 314 -10.07 -16.14 23.17
CA ILE A 314 -9.40 -14.84 23.01
C ILE A 314 -9.40 -14.05 24.32
N PRO A 315 -8.37 -13.22 24.60
CA PRO A 315 -8.33 -12.40 25.80
C PRO A 315 -9.57 -11.50 25.92
N VAL A 316 -10.08 -11.33 27.14
CA VAL A 316 -11.23 -10.45 27.39
C VAL A 316 -10.78 -8.99 27.24
N PRO A 317 -11.35 -8.20 26.31
CA PRO A 317 -10.95 -6.82 26.10
C PRO A 317 -11.42 -5.95 27.27
N SER A 318 -10.54 -5.04 27.72
CA SER A 318 -10.93 -4.00 28.66
C SER A 318 -11.91 -3.02 28.00
N GLU A 319 -12.64 -2.25 28.82
CA GLU A 319 -13.54 -1.21 28.29
C GLU A 319 -12.79 -0.16 27.46
N PHE A 320 -11.52 0.12 27.79
CA PHE A 320 -10.66 0.97 26.98
C PHE A 320 -10.43 0.37 25.58
N VAL A 321 -10.03 -0.91 25.50
CA VAL A 321 -9.79 -1.60 24.22
C VAL A 321 -11.06 -1.66 23.36
N LYS A 322 -12.22 -1.90 24.00
CA LYS A 322 -13.53 -1.93 23.32
C LYS A 322 -13.93 -0.63 22.64
N ILE A 323 -13.37 0.50 23.05
CA ILE A 323 -13.57 1.80 22.41
C ILE A 323 -12.40 2.15 21.48
N ALA A 324 -11.18 1.71 21.82
CA ALA A 324 -9.98 2.04 21.06
C ALA A 324 -9.97 1.37 19.68
N ILE A 325 -10.46 0.13 19.59
CA ILE A 325 -10.62 -0.59 18.32
C ILE A 325 -11.59 0.14 17.38
N PRO A 326 -12.84 0.47 17.78
CA PRO A 326 -13.70 1.34 16.98
C PRO A 326 -13.07 2.68 16.61
N CYS A 327 -12.38 3.35 17.54
CA CYS A 327 -11.70 4.62 17.27
C CYS A 327 -10.71 4.48 16.10
N LYS A 328 -9.90 3.41 16.11
CA LYS A 328 -8.95 3.10 15.05
C LYS A 328 -9.65 2.77 13.73
N ILE A 329 -10.71 1.97 13.75
CA ILE A 329 -11.49 1.63 12.55
C ILE A 329 -12.11 2.89 11.94
N TYR A 330 -12.74 3.76 12.74
CA TYR A 330 -13.33 4.99 12.24
C TYR A 330 -12.28 5.93 11.63
N TYR A 331 -11.11 6.06 12.26
CA TYR A 331 -10.01 6.85 11.72
C TYR A 331 -9.53 6.30 10.37
N ASP A 332 -9.31 4.99 10.27
CA ASP A 332 -8.80 4.33 9.04
C ASP A 332 -9.82 4.38 7.89
N HIS A 333 -11.10 4.65 8.16
CA HIS A 333 -12.18 4.78 7.18
C HIS A 333 -12.71 6.22 7.04
N ASP A 334 -11.89 7.23 7.38
CA ASP A 334 -12.20 8.66 7.26
C ASP A 334 -13.47 9.13 8.00
N GLN A 335 -13.93 8.37 9.00
CA GLN A 335 -15.07 8.72 9.86
C GLN A 335 -14.60 9.53 11.08
N TYR A 336 -13.90 10.64 10.82
CA TYR A 336 -13.27 11.49 11.85
C TYR A 336 -14.21 11.94 12.98
N PRO A 337 -15.49 12.29 12.74
CA PRO A 337 -16.41 12.65 13.83
C PRO A 337 -16.68 11.51 14.83
N ASP A 338 -16.83 10.27 14.34
CA ASP A 338 -17.03 9.10 15.18
C ASP A 338 -15.71 8.69 15.87
N ALA A 339 -14.58 8.79 15.17
CA ALA A 339 -13.26 8.61 15.76
C ALA A 339 -13.03 9.58 16.92
N LEU A 340 -13.32 10.87 16.75
CA LEU A 340 -13.12 11.90 17.79
C LEU A 340 -14.01 11.65 19.00
N ARG A 341 -15.27 11.23 18.79
CA ARG A 341 -16.18 10.83 19.86
C ARG A 341 -15.62 9.65 20.65
N CYS A 342 -15.10 8.62 19.98
CA CYS A 342 -14.44 7.49 20.62
C CYS A 342 -13.18 7.93 21.37
N ALA A 343 -12.31 8.75 20.77
CA ALA A 343 -11.08 9.25 21.38
C ALA A 343 -11.35 10.06 22.66
N LYS A 344 -12.36 10.95 22.66
CA LYS A 344 -12.83 11.66 23.86
C LYS A 344 -13.36 10.71 24.93
N LYS A 345 -14.03 9.63 24.52
CA LYS A 345 -14.49 8.59 25.46
C LYS A 345 -13.32 7.80 26.06
N LEU A 346 -12.27 7.52 25.28
CA LEU A 346 -11.03 6.92 25.79
C LEU A 346 -10.39 7.78 26.86
N LEU A 347 -10.31 9.09 26.61
CA LEU A 347 -9.75 10.04 27.58
C LEU A 347 -10.55 10.03 28.89
N GLN A 348 -11.88 10.06 28.80
CA GLN A 348 -12.76 9.94 29.98
C GLN A 348 -12.49 8.63 30.76
N ILE A 349 -12.40 7.48 30.07
CA ILE A 349 -12.11 6.19 30.70
C ILE A 349 -10.74 6.20 31.39
N ALA A 350 -9.73 6.79 30.74
CA ALA A 350 -8.40 6.93 31.30
C ALA A 350 -8.38 7.79 32.57
N GLU A 351 -9.09 8.92 32.57
CA GLU A 351 -9.23 9.80 33.75
C GLU A 351 -9.95 9.11 34.91
N GLU A 352 -11.05 8.41 34.63
CA GLU A 352 -11.83 7.65 35.62
C GLU A 352 -11.02 6.50 36.24
N SER A 353 -10.21 5.81 35.42
CA SER A 353 -9.33 4.73 35.86
C SER A 353 -7.99 5.21 36.45
N LYS A 354 -7.67 6.50 36.28
CA LYS A 354 -6.37 7.12 36.63
C LYS A 354 -5.19 6.42 35.95
N ASP A 355 -5.40 5.86 34.76
CA ASP A 355 -4.36 5.22 33.97
C ASP A 355 -3.67 6.25 33.07
N ARG A 356 -2.46 6.65 33.45
CA ARG A 356 -1.64 7.63 32.72
C ARG A 356 -1.24 7.14 31.34
N SER A 357 -1.03 5.83 31.15
CA SER A 357 -0.68 5.30 29.82
C SER A 357 -1.87 5.43 28.87
N TRP A 358 -3.08 5.13 29.35
CA TRP A 358 -4.30 5.30 28.55
C TRP A 358 -4.62 6.76 28.28
N GLU A 359 -4.33 7.66 29.22
CA GLU A 359 -4.50 9.11 29.04
C GLU A 359 -3.63 9.61 27.88
N ALA A 360 -2.34 9.24 27.89
CA ALA A 360 -1.41 9.58 26.82
C ALA A 360 -1.84 9.01 25.45
N MET A 361 -2.31 7.75 25.42
CA MET A 361 -2.82 7.14 24.19
C MET A 361 -4.05 7.89 23.66
N ALA A 362 -5.00 8.25 24.54
CA ALA A 362 -6.20 8.97 24.14
C ALA A 362 -5.88 10.37 23.59
N LEU A 363 -4.98 11.11 24.26
CA LEU A 363 -4.51 12.42 23.79
C LEU A 363 -3.85 12.33 22.42
N ARG A 364 -3.02 11.32 22.19
CA ARG A 364 -2.40 11.10 20.88
C ARG A 364 -3.44 10.80 19.80
N GLU A 365 -4.44 9.97 20.08
CA GLU A 365 -5.51 9.70 19.11
C GLU A 365 -6.33 10.96 18.81
N ILE A 366 -6.59 11.81 19.80
CA ILE A 366 -7.23 13.13 19.59
C ILE A 366 -6.36 14.01 18.67
N GLY A 367 -5.06 14.13 18.95
CA GLY A 367 -4.12 14.91 18.15
C GLY A 367 -4.08 14.46 16.68
N LYS A 368 -4.06 13.14 16.43
CA LYS A 368 -4.14 12.58 15.06
C LYS A 368 -5.42 12.96 14.32
N ILE A 369 -6.54 13.06 15.02
CA ILE A 369 -7.82 13.40 14.40
C ILE A 369 -7.89 14.90 14.12
N GLN A 370 -7.43 15.72 15.06
CA GLN A 370 -7.32 17.18 14.90
C GLN A 370 -6.39 17.55 13.74
N GLU A 371 -5.26 16.85 13.57
CA GLU A 371 -4.38 17.00 12.41
C GLU A 371 -5.15 16.85 11.10
N LYS A 372 -5.97 15.78 10.97
CA LYS A 372 -6.78 15.54 9.76
C LYS A 372 -7.89 16.57 9.55
N GLU A 373 -8.33 17.25 10.61
CA GLU A 373 -9.28 18.36 10.56
C GLU A 373 -8.62 19.72 10.29
N GLY A 374 -7.29 19.79 10.18
CA GLY A 374 -6.53 21.04 9.98
C GLY A 374 -6.30 21.86 11.25
N LEU A 375 -6.60 21.30 12.43
CA LEU A 375 -6.46 21.95 13.75
C LEU A 375 -5.03 21.74 14.29
N TYR A 376 -4.04 22.28 13.59
CA TYR A 376 -2.65 21.93 13.84
C TYR A 376 -2.12 22.40 15.21
N SER A 377 -2.55 23.57 15.70
CA SER A 377 -2.09 24.07 17.00
C SER A 377 -2.57 23.17 18.14
N GLU A 378 -3.85 22.81 18.12
CA GLU A 378 -4.47 21.92 19.10
C GLU A 378 -3.87 20.51 19.04
N ALA A 379 -3.65 19.98 17.83
CA ALA A 379 -3.00 18.69 17.64
C ALA A 379 -1.57 18.68 18.23
N ALA A 380 -0.81 19.76 18.05
CA ALA A 380 0.55 19.87 18.58
C ALA A 380 0.55 19.88 20.11
N GLU A 381 -0.40 20.60 20.74
CA GLU A 381 -0.55 20.60 22.19
C GLU A 381 -0.87 19.19 22.73
N ASP A 382 -1.79 18.47 22.09
CA ASP A 382 -2.19 17.14 22.54
C ASP A 382 -1.08 16.09 22.33
N TYR A 383 -0.30 16.19 21.25
CA TYR A 383 0.93 15.40 21.10
C TYR A 383 1.97 15.72 22.16
N GLN A 384 2.21 16.99 22.47
CA GLN A 384 3.18 17.38 23.51
C GLN A 384 2.77 16.85 24.89
N LYS A 385 1.49 16.96 25.24
CA LYS A 385 0.97 16.36 26.48
C LYS A 385 1.18 14.84 26.49
N ALA A 386 0.85 14.15 25.40
CA ALA A 386 1.07 12.70 25.30
C ALA A 386 2.56 12.31 25.46
N ILE A 387 3.48 13.05 24.83
CA ILE A 387 4.94 12.82 24.93
C ILE A 387 5.42 12.92 26.38
N ILE A 388 4.98 13.94 27.12
CA ILE A 388 5.34 14.13 28.53
C ILE A 388 4.87 12.94 29.35
N ILE A 389 3.62 12.51 29.17
CA ILE A 389 3.05 11.40 29.93
C ILE A 389 3.73 10.07 29.57
N PHE A 390 4.02 9.82 28.28
CA PHE A 390 4.76 8.63 27.86
C PHE A 390 6.18 8.57 28.45
N ASP A 391 6.82 9.72 28.66
CA ASP A 391 8.08 9.81 29.39
C ASP A 391 7.92 9.40 30.86
N GLU A 392 6.89 9.94 31.54
CA GLU A 392 6.58 9.61 32.95
C GLU A 392 6.33 8.10 33.15
N VAL A 393 5.57 7.46 32.25
CA VAL A 393 5.29 6.01 32.31
C VAL A 393 6.38 5.14 31.69
N LYS A 394 7.48 5.75 31.21
CA LYS A 394 8.62 5.08 30.56
C LYS A 394 8.24 4.25 29.33
N ASN A 395 7.22 4.67 28.60
CA ASN A 395 6.83 4.04 27.33
C ASN A 395 7.57 4.68 26.16
N LEU A 396 8.83 4.28 25.98
CA LEU A 396 9.75 4.88 25.00
C LEU A 396 9.27 4.73 23.55
N LYS A 397 8.59 3.63 23.23
CA LYS A 397 8.06 3.36 21.88
C LYS A 397 6.96 4.37 21.53
N GLU A 398 5.94 4.47 22.37
CA GLU A 398 4.82 5.38 22.11
C GLU A 398 5.26 6.85 22.17
N LYS A 399 6.24 7.17 23.03
CA LYS A 399 6.92 8.47 23.05
C LYS A 399 7.54 8.81 21.69
N ALA A 400 8.37 7.91 21.14
CA ALA A 400 9.03 8.13 19.85
C ALA A 400 8.01 8.30 18.72
N ILE A 401 6.92 7.52 18.72
CA ILE A 401 5.82 7.66 17.74
C ILE A 401 5.19 9.05 17.83
N SER A 402 4.82 9.50 19.04
CA SER A 402 4.22 10.83 19.22
C SER A 402 5.16 11.97 18.83
N MET A 403 6.47 11.81 19.02
CA MET A 403 7.48 12.80 18.61
C MET A 403 7.60 12.87 17.09
N ILE A 404 7.58 11.74 16.38
CA ILE A 404 7.56 11.70 14.91
C ILE A 404 6.31 12.42 14.39
N GLN A 405 5.13 12.13 14.96
CA GLN A 405 3.87 12.78 14.58
C GLN A 405 3.88 14.29 14.83
N LEU A 406 4.46 14.73 15.95
CA LEU A 406 4.65 16.15 16.22
C LEU A 406 5.56 16.80 15.17
N VAL A 407 6.66 16.15 14.77
CA VAL A 407 7.55 16.69 13.72
C VAL A 407 6.85 16.78 12.36
N GLU A 408 6.08 15.77 11.98
CA GLU A 408 5.26 15.77 10.75
C GLU A 408 4.26 16.94 10.77
N LEU A 409 3.60 17.17 11.90
CA LEU A 409 2.66 18.27 12.08
C LEU A 409 3.34 19.66 12.02
N LEU A 410 4.48 19.82 12.70
CA LEU A 410 5.24 21.07 12.69
C LEU A 410 5.74 21.43 11.28
N ARG A 411 6.05 20.42 10.44
CA ARG A 411 6.37 20.64 9.03
C ARG A 411 5.20 21.22 8.24
N LEU A 412 3.99 20.70 8.46
CA LEU A 412 2.78 21.23 7.83
C LEU A 412 2.53 22.69 8.25
N GLN A 413 2.73 23.02 9.53
CA GLN A 413 2.64 24.40 10.01
C GLN A 413 3.70 25.32 9.40
N GLN A 414 4.93 24.84 9.19
CA GLN A 414 5.98 25.59 8.51
C GLN A 414 5.65 25.82 7.03
N ALA A 415 5.01 24.85 6.36
CA ALA A 415 4.60 24.94 4.97
C ALA A 415 3.51 25.99 4.72
N GLU A 416 2.65 26.24 5.70
CA GLU A 416 1.65 27.31 5.68
C GLU A 416 2.24 28.71 5.92
N TYR A 417 3.51 28.81 6.33
CA TYR A 417 4.19 30.08 6.59
C TYR A 417 4.82 30.62 5.31
N ASP A 418 4.35 31.78 4.83
CA ASP A 418 4.87 32.43 3.62
C ASP A 418 6.26 33.06 3.88
N PRO A 419 7.35 32.59 3.22
CA PRO A 419 8.67 33.17 3.35
C PRO A 419 8.78 34.62 2.81
N PHE A 420 7.77 35.13 2.11
CA PHE A 420 7.72 36.52 1.65
C PHE A 420 7.30 37.54 2.73
N GLU A 421 6.80 37.11 3.90
CA GLU A 421 6.38 38.05 4.96
C GLU A 421 7.52 38.60 5.82
N ASP A 422 8.66 37.91 5.99
CA ASP A 422 9.81 38.47 6.74
C ASP A 422 11.18 37.82 6.42
N PRO A 423 12.01 38.41 5.55
CA PRO A 423 13.35 37.91 5.19
C PRO A 423 14.40 37.97 6.32
N LEU A 424 14.05 38.49 7.50
CA LEU A 424 15.00 38.79 8.58
C LEU A 424 15.01 37.77 9.73
N TYR A 425 14.24 36.67 9.67
CA TYR A 425 14.22 35.65 10.72
C TYR A 425 15.10 34.43 10.38
N SER A 426 16.41 34.57 10.59
CA SER A 426 17.40 33.50 10.45
C SER A 426 17.38 32.44 11.58
N SER A 427 16.23 32.22 12.21
CA SER A 427 16.02 31.12 13.17
C SER A 427 14.53 30.92 13.40
N ASN A 428 13.85 30.16 12.53
CA ASN A 428 12.46 29.80 12.76
C ASN A 428 12.38 28.91 14.01
N PRO A 429 11.69 29.31 15.10
CA PRO A 429 11.58 28.51 16.32
C PRO A 429 11.00 27.11 16.07
N ILE A 430 10.15 26.98 15.04
CA ILE A 430 9.54 25.72 14.61
C ILE A 430 10.61 24.76 14.08
N GLU A 431 11.55 25.25 13.26
CA GLU A 431 12.63 24.45 12.68
C GLU A 431 13.60 23.92 13.74
N ALA A 432 13.96 24.76 14.72
CA ALA A 432 14.79 24.35 15.84
C ALA A 432 14.07 23.30 16.71
N GLN A 433 12.78 23.49 16.98
CA GLN A 433 11.96 22.53 17.73
C GLN A 433 11.83 21.20 16.97
N MET A 434 11.57 21.24 15.67
CA MET A 434 11.51 20.05 14.80
C MET A 434 12.82 19.28 14.85
N THR A 435 13.94 19.94 14.62
CA THR A 435 15.27 19.32 14.61
C THR A 435 15.59 18.65 15.94
N GLN A 436 15.35 19.35 17.06
CA GLN A 436 15.57 18.80 18.40
C GLN A 436 14.67 17.59 18.67
N THR A 437 13.38 17.70 18.34
CA THR A 437 12.40 16.62 18.54
C THR A 437 12.75 15.40 17.70
N LEU A 438 13.14 15.60 16.45
CA LEU A 438 13.53 14.54 15.53
C LEU A 438 14.78 13.79 15.99
N GLN A 439 15.82 14.51 16.44
CA GLN A 439 17.04 13.91 16.98
C GLN A 439 16.75 13.04 18.20
N GLN A 440 15.89 13.51 19.12
CA GLN A 440 15.48 12.73 20.28
C GLN A 440 14.66 11.50 19.89
N ALA A 441 13.72 11.63 18.93
CA ALA A 441 12.94 10.51 18.43
C ALA A 441 13.82 9.43 17.78
N LEU A 442 14.84 9.84 17.01
CA LEU A 442 15.81 8.92 16.41
C LEU A 442 16.62 8.18 17.48
N GLN A 443 17.12 8.90 18.49
CA GLN A 443 17.88 8.30 19.58
C GLN A 443 17.05 7.25 20.33
N LEU A 444 15.79 7.58 20.65
CA LEU A 444 14.86 6.64 21.29
C LEU A 444 14.58 5.43 20.40
N SER A 445 14.35 5.65 19.10
CA SER A 445 14.09 4.59 18.13
C SER A 445 15.26 3.61 17.99
N LYS A 446 16.50 4.13 18.02
CA LYS A 446 17.72 3.31 18.09
C LYS A 446 17.84 2.56 19.41
N GLN A 447 17.50 3.19 20.54
CA GLN A 447 17.56 2.58 21.87
C GLN A 447 16.61 1.37 22.01
N ILE A 448 15.44 1.43 21.39
CA ILE A 448 14.43 0.36 21.46
C ILE A 448 14.50 -0.63 20.28
N ASP A 449 15.51 -0.52 19.42
CA ASP A 449 15.70 -1.36 18.23
C ASP A 449 14.45 -1.41 17.32
N ALA A 450 13.94 -0.22 16.97
CA ALA A 450 12.75 -0.07 16.12
C ALA A 450 13.12 0.44 14.71
N PRO A 451 13.48 -0.45 13.76
CA PRO A 451 14.01 -0.08 12.44
C PRO A 451 13.05 0.81 11.63
N LEU A 452 11.74 0.56 11.68
CA LEU A 452 10.76 1.41 10.99
C LEU A 452 10.65 2.81 11.58
N LEU A 453 10.80 2.97 12.90
CA LEU A 453 10.82 4.30 13.51
C LEU A 453 12.11 5.04 13.17
N ILE A 454 13.24 4.33 13.12
CA ILE A 454 14.52 4.87 12.63
C ILE A 454 14.35 5.37 11.19
N ALA A 455 13.82 4.54 10.29
CA ALA A 455 13.59 4.89 8.89
C ALA A 455 12.71 6.14 8.73
N LYS A 456 11.61 6.23 9.50
CA LYS A 456 10.75 7.42 9.53
C LYS A 456 11.50 8.66 10.00
N CYS A 457 12.29 8.57 11.08
CA CYS A 457 13.08 9.70 11.56
C CYS A 457 14.08 10.17 10.51
N LEU A 458 14.80 9.25 9.87
CA LEU A 458 15.80 9.56 8.85
C LEU A 458 15.16 10.18 7.59
N ASN A 459 14.02 9.67 7.15
CA ASN A 459 13.27 10.27 6.04
C ASN A 459 12.81 11.70 6.37
N LEU A 460 12.46 11.98 7.63
CA LEU A 460 12.08 13.31 8.11
C LEU A 460 13.28 14.23 8.37
N MET A 461 14.53 13.80 8.24
CA MET A 461 15.66 14.74 8.37
C MET A 461 15.62 15.76 7.23
N PRO A 462 15.94 17.04 7.48
CA PRO A 462 16.12 17.99 6.38
C PRO A 462 17.27 17.50 5.49
N LEU A 463 17.12 17.65 4.18
CA LEU A 463 18.27 17.59 3.29
C LEU A 463 18.89 18.99 3.26
N PRO A 464 20.20 19.11 3.04
CA PRO A 464 20.83 20.43 2.93
C PRO A 464 20.14 21.27 1.84
N ASP A 465 19.48 22.36 2.24
CA ASP A 465 18.77 23.25 1.32
C ASP A 465 19.69 24.27 0.64
N GLU A 466 20.92 24.44 1.13
CA GLU A 466 21.84 25.54 0.80
C GLU A 466 23.06 25.19 -0.02
N TYR A 467 23.30 23.92 -0.40
CA TYR A 467 24.35 23.70 -1.39
C TYR A 467 23.84 24.24 -2.72
N ASP A 468 24.35 25.39 -3.14
CA ASP A 468 24.33 25.82 -4.52
C ASP A 468 25.20 24.82 -5.30
N LEU A 469 24.64 23.64 -5.57
CA LEU A 469 25.30 22.55 -6.27
C LEU A 469 25.52 22.88 -7.76
N SER A 470 25.07 24.06 -8.22
CA SER A 470 25.55 24.62 -9.49
C SER A 470 27.04 25.00 -9.41
N ASN A 471 27.54 25.20 -8.18
CA ASN A 471 28.90 25.57 -7.82
C ASN A 471 29.50 24.66 -6.71
N ILE A 472 29.36 23.32 -6.83
CA ILE A 472 30.10 22.34 -5.98
C ILE A 472 31.62 22.64 -5.93
N SER A 473 32.15 23.39 -6.91
CA SER A 473 33.53 23.87 -6.94
C SER A 473 33.87 25.05 -6.01
N GLU A 474 32.90 25.78 -5.47
CA GLU A 474 33.14 26.97 -4.63
C GLU A 474 32.93 26.72 -3.12
N GLU A 475 32.06 25.79 -2.73
CA GLU A 475 32.01 25.25 -1.36
C GLU A 475 33.02 24.10 -1.22
N LYS A 476 34.29 24.49 -1.23
CA LYS A 476 35.45 23.60 -1.23
C LYS A 476 35.67 22.97 0.15
N GLU A 477 35.20 21.76 0.36
CA GLU A 477 35.84 20.87 1.34
C GLU A 477 37.04 20.19 0.66
N GLU A 478 38.26 20.41 1.20
CA GLU A 478 39.51 19.82 0.70
C GLU A 478 39.46 18.28 0.64
N GLU A 479 38.56 17.67 1.41
CA GLU A 479 38.38 16.23 1.56
C GLU A 479 37.92 15.51 0.28
N TYR A 480 37.09 16.15 -0.54
CA TYR A 480 36.58 15.54 -1.78
C TYR A 480 37.34 15.99 -3.02
N PHE A 481 38.42 16.78 -2.89
CA PHE A 481 39.23 17.23 -4.02
C PHE A 481 40.33 16.22 -4.33
N ASP A 482 40.30 15.64 -5.53
CA ASP A 482 41.41 14.83 -6.06
C ASP A 482 42.50 15.76 -6.62
N PRO A 483 43.67 15.88 -5.96
CA PRO A 483 44.74 16.76 -6.41
C PRO A 483 45.45 16.27 -7.68
N GLU A 484 45.33 14.98 -8.02
CA GLU A 484 45.94 14.40 -9.22
C GLU A 484 45.09 14.67 -10.47
N THR A 485 43.76 14.64 -10.33
CA THR A 485 42.83 14.87 -11.46
C THR A 485 42.27 16.30 -11.51
N GLY A 486 42.41 17.07 -10.43
CA GLY A 486 41.87 18.42 -10.30
C GLY A 486 40.33 18.47 -10.25
N LYS A 487 39.68 17.37 -9.86
CA LYS A 487 38.22 17.21 -9.83
C LYS A 487 37.74 16.89 -8.42
N TYR A 488 36.49 17.23 -8.13
CA TYR A 488 35.83 16.86 -6.89
C TYR A 488 35.10 15.51 -7.03
N ASP A 489 35.18 14.66 -6.01
CA ASP A 489 34.39 13.44 -5.85
C ASP A 489 32.97 13.79 -5.40
N ILE A 490 32.17 14.20 -6.38
CA ILE A 490 30.75 14.54 -6.19
C ILE A 490 29.96 13.30 -5.75
N ASP A 491 30.36 12.09 -6.18
CA ASP A 491 29.65 10.88 -5.82
C ASP A 491 29.84 10.53 -4.34
N GLY A 492 31.08 10.62 -3.82
CA GLY A 492 31.37 10.45 -2.40
C GLY A 492 30.66 11.49 -1.52
N PHE A 493 30.74 12.77 -1.89
CA PHE A 493 30.06 13.86 -1.17
C PHE A 493 28.54 13.65 -1.10
N LEU A 494 27.93 13.20 -2.19
CA LEU A 494 26.50 12.89 -2.23
C LEU A 494 26.15 11.64 -1.43
N GLU A 495 27.02 10.64 -1.41
CA GLU A 495 26.84 9.45 -0.56
C GLU A 495 26.81 9.84 0.92
N ASP A 496 27.68 10.75 1.36
CA ASP A 496 27.72 11.21 2.75
C ASP A 496 26.52 12.08 3.12
N ILE A 497 26.11 13.02 2.27
CA ILE A 497 24.94 13.88 2.52
C ILE A 497 23.63 13.07 2.53
N LEU A 498 23.52 12.10 1.64
CA LEU A 498 22.30 11.31 1.47
C LEU A 498 22.31 10.02 2.29
N GLU A 499 23.33 9.78 3.12
CA GLU A 499 23.45 8.60 3.98
C GLU A 499 22.17 8.34 4.80
N PRO A 500 21.56 9.34 5.48
CA PRO A 500 20.32 9.13 6.21
C PRO A 500 19.18 8.63 5.31
N LEU A 501 19.09 9.18 4.09
CA LEU A 501 18.03 8.82 3.15
C LEU A 501 18.25 7.42 2.56
N PHE A 502 19.50 7.03 2.29
CA PHE A 502 19.84 5.68 1.86
C PHE A 502 19.62 4.64 2.97
N GLU A 503 19.97 4.99 4.21
CA GLU A 503 19.66 4.15 5.37
C GLU A 503 18.14 3.99 5.54
N ALA A 504 17.36 5.06 5.39
CA ALA A 504 15.90 4.99 5.42
C ALA A 504 15.34 4.07 4.33
N ILE A 505 15.81 4.21 3.07
CA ILE A 505 15.41 3.35 1.94
C ILE A 505 15.70 1.88 2.27
N ARG A 506 16.90 1.56 2.77
CA ARG A 506 17.30 0.20 3.14
C ARG A 506 16.38 -0.36 4.23
N LEU A 507 16.16 0.39 5.31
CA LEU A 507 15.34 -0.06 6.43
C LEU A 507 13.88 -0.28 6.01
N PHE A 508 13.31 0.62 5.20
CA PHE A 508 11.97 0.43 4.65
C PHE A 508 11.90 -0.80 3.73
N GLU A 509 12.91 -1.04 2.90
CA GLU A 509 12.98 -2.21 2.03
C GLU A 509 13.10 -3.53 2.81
N GLU A 510 14.02 -3.59 3.78
CA GLU A 510 14.24 -4.77 4.65
C GLU A 510 12.99 -5.12 5.48
N ASN A 511 12.18 -4.12 5.83
CA ASN A 511 10.96 -4.31 6.61
C ASN A 511 9.69 -4.40 5.73
N GLY A 512 9.82 -4.33 4.41
CA GLY A 512 8.69 -4.49 3.47
C GLY A 512 7.77 -3.27 3.32
N ASP A 513 8.14 -2.11 3.85
CA ASP A 513 7.38 -0.85 3.74
C ASP A 513 7.74 -0.14 2.41
N LEU A 514 7.09 -0.58 1.34
CA LEU A 514 7.32 -0.03 0.01
C LEU A 514 6.87 1.43 -0.12
N LEU A 515 5.89 1.87 0.67
CA LEU A 515 5.42 3.24 0.64
C LEU A 515 6.46 4.18 1.26
N GLY A 516 7.02 3.82 2.42
CA GLY A 516 8.12 4.54 3.04
C GLY A 516 9.31 4.66 2.09
N LYS A 517 9.67 3.57 1.40
CA LYS A 517 10.68 3.58 0.34
C LYS A 517 10.31 4.53 -0.81
N ALA A 518 9.07 4.50 -1.30
CA ALA A 518 8.62 5.40 -2.36
C ALA A 518 8.71 6.88 -1.94
N ARG A 519 8.31 7.22 -0.72
CA ARG A 519 8.46 8.58 -0.19
C ARG A 519 9.92 9.03 -0.15
N CYS A 520 10.82 8.13 0.27
CA CYS A 520 12.25 8.41 0.23
C CYS A 520 12.77 8.61 -1.20
N LEU A 521 12.32 7.80 -2.17
CA LEU A 521 12.68 7.94 -3.59
C LEU A 521 12.15 9.23 -4.21
N LEU A 522 10.96 9.69 -3.80
CA LEU A 522 10.43 10.99 -4.21
C LEU A 522 11.36 12.10 -3.72
N LYS A 523 11.69 12.09 -2.43
CA LYS A 523 12.61 13.05 -1.82
C LYS A 523 13.99 13.03 -2.46
N LEU A 524 14.53 11.83 -2.73
CA LEU A 524 15.80 11.62 -3.42
C LEU A 524 15.77 12.17 -4.84
N GLY A 525 14.69 11.89 -5.58
CA GLY A 525 14.49 12.38 -6.93
C GLY A 525 14.35 13.91 -6.98
N LEU A 526 13.68 14.52 -6.00
CA LEU A 526 13.59 15.97 -5.84
C LEU A 526 14.94 16.59 -5.51
N PHE A 527 15.73 15.96 -4.63
CA PHE A 527 17.09 16.41 -4.35
C PHE A 527 17.94 16.41 -5.63
N TYR A 528 17.97 15.29 -6.37
CA TYR A 528 18.69 15.23 -7.65
C TYR A 528 18.10 16.13 -8.73
N PHE A 529 16.80 16.43 -8.68
CA PHE A 529 16.21 17.41 -9.57
C PHE A 529 16.86 18.77 -9.35
N LYS A 530 17.18 19.18 -8.10
CA LYS A 530 17.89 20.44 -7.81
C LYS A 530 19.29 20.43 -8.45
N VAL A 531 20.00 19.30 -8.39
CA VAL A 531 21.35 19.11 -8.95
C VAL A 531 21.33 18.84 -10.46
N THR A 532 21.38 19.90 -11.27
CA THR A 532 21.25 19.82 -12.75
C THR A 532 22.24 18.86 -13.41
N THR A 533 23.42 18.63 -12.83
CA THR A 533 24.47 17.77 -13.39
C THR A 533 24.18 16.26 -13.25
N ILE A 534 23.20 15.85 -12.44
CA ILE A 534 22.99 14.43 -12.03
C ILE A 534 21.54 13.98 -12.24
N TYR A 535 20.87 14.53 -13.26
CA TYR A 535 19.48 14.23 -13.57
C TYR A 535 19.20 12.74 -13.84
N GLU A 536 20.21 11.94 -14.21
CA GLU A 536 20.05 10.50 -14.45
C GLU A 536 19.70 9.72 -13.18
N LYS A 537 20.32 10.07 -12.03
CA LYS A 537 20.00 9.45 -10.73
C LYS A 537 18.58 9.82 -10.29
N GLY A 538 18.19 11.08 -10.46
CA GLY A 538 16.81 11.53 -10.21
C GLY A 538 15.78 10.82 -11.08
N PHE A 539 16.11 10.58 -12.37
CA PHE A 539 15.21 9.88 -13.29
C PHE A 539 14.98 8.43 -12.85
N LYS A 540 16.06 7.75 -12.44
CA LYS A 540 15.99 6.40 -11.89
C LYS A 540 15.13 6.35 -10.63
N ALA A 541 15.33 7.29 -9.70
CA ALA A 541 14.53 7.39 -8.48
C ALA A 541 13.03 7.58 -8.77
N PHE A 542 12.69 8.49 -9.70
CA PHE A 542 11.30 8.68 -10.11
C PHE A 542 10.72 7.47 -10.86
N GLU A 543 11.48 6.78 -11.71
CA GLU A 543 10.98 5.58 -12.40
C GLU A 543 10.74 4.41 -11.44
N GLU A 544 11.65 4.19 -10.49
CA GLU A 544 11.46 3.22 -9.41
C GLU A 544 10.26 3.60 -8.56
N GLY A 545 10.14 4.87 -8.20
CA GLY A 545 8.99 5.43 -7.48
C GLY A 545 7.66 5.25 -8.21
N ILE A 546 7.61 5.46 -9.53
CA ILE A 546 6.42 5.19 -10.36
C ILE A 546 6.08 3.71 -10.33
N GLN A 547 7.08 2.83 -10.48
CA GLN A 547 6.85 1.38 -10.43
C GLN A 547 6.30 0.96 -9.07
N ILE A 548 6.83 1.52 -7.99
CA ILE A 548 6.31 1.27 -6.65
C ILE A 548 4.91 1.86 -6.53
N ALA A 549 4.66 3.12 -6.88
CA ALA A 549 3.33 3.71 -6.77
C ALA A 549 2.27 3.00 -7.63
N ASP A 550 2.62 2.56 -8.83
CA ASP A 550 1.80 1.63 -9.64
C ASP A 550 1.63 0.30 -8.93
N LEU A 551 2.70 -0.22 -8.31
CA LEU A 551 2.67 -1.39 -7.45
C LEU A 551 1.93 -1.13 -6.11
N LEU A 552 1.51 0.08 -5.79
CA LEU A 552 0.76 0.42 -4.58
C LEU A 552 -0.61 0.99 -4.91
N GLY A 553 -1.04 1.01 -6.17
CA GLY A 553 -2.33 1.64 -6.52
C GLY A 553 -2.42 3.09 -6.03
N GLN A 554 -1.25 3.70 -5.76
CA GLN A 554 -1.10 4.99 -5.15
C GLN A 554 -1.18 6.03 -6.24
N HIS A 555 -2.41 6.26 -6.71
CA HIS A 555 -2.65 7.10 -7.88
C HIS A 555 -2.13 8.52 -7.68
N PHE A 556 -2.30 9.10 -6.49
CA PHE A 556 -1.77 10.41 -6.15
C PHE A 556 -0.24 10.44 -6.24
N LEU A 557 0.45 9.56 -5.50
CA LEU A 557 1.91 9.48 -5.47
C LEU A 557 2.49 9.19 -6.87
N LYS A 558 1.83 8.31 -7.64
CA LYS A 558 2.20 8.04 -9.04
C LYS A 558 2.12 9.29 -9.90
N ALA A 559 1.07 10.09 -9.73
CA ALA A 559 0.89 11.34 -10.45
C ALA A 559 1.97 12.35 -10.05
N GLU A 560 2.36 12.42 -8.78
CA GLU A 560 3.46 13.26 -8.31
C GLU A 560 4.80 12.88 -8.95
N PHE A 561 5.16 11.59 -8.91
CA PHE A 561 6.38 11.13 -9.57
C PHE A 561 6.38 11.47 -11.07
N LYS A 562 5.24 11.32 -11.75
CA LYS A 562 5.09 11.68 -13.17
C LYS A 562 5.24 13.18 -13.39
N LEU A 563 4.64 14.00 -12.53
CA LEU A 563 4.76 15.46 -12.54
C LEU A 563 6.24 15.86 -12.47
N TYR A 564 6.96 15.44 -11.44
CA TYR A 564 8.36 15.81 -11.23
C TYR A 564 9.31 15.24 -12.28
N LYS A 565 9.11 13.99 -12.70
CA LYS A 565 9.87 13.42 -13.82
C LYS A 565 9.65 14.22 -15.10
N SER A 566 8.41 14.66 -15.36
CA SER A 566 8.10 15.49 -16.53
C SER A 566 8.72 16.88 -16.44
N ALA A 567 8.73 17.51 -15.26
CA ALA A 567 9.42 18.78 -15.03
C ALA A 567 10.93 18.64 -15.28
N MET A 568 11.54 17.55 -14.84
CA MET A 568 12.98 17.29 -15.01
C MET A 568 13.38 17.14 -16.48
N ILE A 569 12.52 16.52 -17.30
CA ILE A 569 12.72 16.40 -18.75
C ILE A 569 12.73 17.78 -19.41
N LEU A 570 11.85 18.69 -18.98
CA LEU A 570 11.80 20.07 -19.50
C LEU A 570 13.05 20.86 -19.10
N ARG A 571 13.45 20.79 -17.81
CA ARG A 571 14.60 21.50 -17.26
C ARG A 571 15.89 21.13 -18.01
N ASN A 572 16.16 19.84 -18.15
CA ASN A 572 17.39 19.34 -18.79
C ASN A 572 17.32 19.30 -20.33
N THR A 573 16.25 19.84 -20.93
CA THR A 573 16.04 19.90 -22.40
C THR A 573 16.34 18.57 -23.10
N LEU A 574 15.87 17.46 -22.52
CA LEU A 574 16.07 16.12 -23.06
C LEU A 574 15.19 15.91 -24.30
N LYS A 575 15.61 16.43 -25.46
CA LYS A 575 14.82 16.47 -26.71
C LYS A 575 14.20 15.11 -27.08
N ASN A 576 14.93 14.01 -26.85
CA ASN A 576 14.48 12.65 -27.14
C ASN A 576 13.36 12.14 -26.20
N LYS A 577 13.13 12.81 -25.06
CA LYS A 577 12.16 12.42 -24.04
C LYS A 577 10.96 13.37 -23.93
N ILE A 578 10.90 14.47 -24.70
CA ILE A 578 9.82 15.47 -24.64
C ILE A 578 8.43 14.83 -24.82
N ASN A 579 8.27 13.94 -25.81
CA ASN A 579 6.98 13.27 -26.04
C ASN A 579 6.56 12.36 -24.87
N SER A 580 7.52 11.71 -24.22
CA SER A 580 7.27 10.88 -23.03
C SER A 580 6.82 11.76 -21.86
N GLY A 581 7.53 12.86 -21.62
CA GLY A 581 7.19 13.80 -20.56
C GLY A 581 5.82 14.44 -20.76
N LEU A 582 5.45 14.80 -21.99
CA LEU A 582 4.11 15.28 -22.34
C LEU A 582 3.02 14.24 -22.05
N LYS A 583 3.29 12.95 -22.26
CA LYS A 583 2.36 11.88 -21.91
C LYS A 583 2.21 11.76 -20.39
N ASP A 584 3.32 11.76 -19.66
CA ASP A 584 3.33 11.63 -18.21
C ASP A 584 2.58 12.77 -17.51
N ILE A 585 2.79 14.02 -17.92
CA ILE A 585 2.11 15.18 -17.32
C ILE A 585 0.60 15.19 -17.60
N LYS A 586 0.16 14.70 -18.78
CA LYS A 586 -1.27 14.58 -19.10
C LYS A 586 -1.96 13.52 -18.24
N GLU A 587 -1.28 12.40 -17.99
CA GLU A 587 -1.77 11.36 -17.09
C GLU A 587 -1.85 11.87 -15.64
N ALA A 588 -0.80 12.55 -15.16
CA ALA A 588 -0.79 13.16 -13.83
C ALA A 588 -1.93 14.17 -13.65
N LEU A 589 -2.10 15.09 -14.60
CA LEU A 589 -3.19 16.07 -14.60
C LEU A 589 -4.58 15.42 -14.51
N GLN A 590 -4.81 14.33 -15.24
CA GLN A 590 -6.08 13.62 -15.21
C GLN A 590 -6.33 12.97 -13.84
N ILE A 591 -5.30 12.38 -13.24
CA ILE A 591 -5.40 11.77 -11.92
C ILE A 591 -5.71 12.84 -10.86
N PHE A 592 -4.95 13.94 -10.81
CA PHE A 592 -5.19 14.99 -9.83
C PHE A 592 -6.57 15.63 -9.94
N LYS A 593 -7.10 15.78 -11.17
CA LYS A 593 -8.49 16.20 -11.41
C LYS A 593 -9.53 15.24 -10.84
N ILE A 594 -9.33 13.93 -11.01
CA ILE A 594 -10.24 12.91 -10.48
C ILE A 594 -10.19 12.90 -8.94
N LEU A 595 -9.02 13.13 -8.37
CA LEU A 595 -8.79 13.16 -6.92
C LEU A 595 -9.18 14.50 -6.27
N GLY A 596 -9.44 15.54 -7.06
CA GLY A 596 -9.85 16.86 -6.56
C GLY A 596 -8.71 17.70 -5.97
N SER A 597 -7.44 17.36 -6.23
CA SER A 597 -6.30 18.15 -5.75
C SER A 597 -6.07 19.36 -6.66
N ARG A 598 -6.54 20.53 -6.23
CA ARG A 598 -6.46 21.79 -7.00
C ARG A 598 -5.02 22.29 -7.13
N ASP A 599 -4.23 22.22 -6.07
CA ASP A 599 -2.81 22.59 -6.11
C ASP A 599 -2.06 21.76 -7.16
N ALA A 600 -2.12 20.43 -7.06
CA ALA A 600 -1.45 19.54 -8.00
C ALA A 600 -1.96 19.71 -9.45
N GLU A 601 -3.24 20.06 -9.63
CA GLU A 601 -3.81 20.41 -10.93
C GLU A 601 -3.17 21.68 -11.52
N LEU A 602 -3.02 22.73 -10.72
CA LEU A 602 -2.36 23.99 -11.11
C LEU A 602 -0.93 23.72 -11.60
N TRP A 603 -0.14 22.99 -10.80
CA TRP A 603 1.26 22.67 -11.14
C TRP A 603 1.37 21.79 -12.38
N SER A 604 0.42 20.87 -12.56
CA SER A 604 0.33 20.05 -13.75
C SER A 604 0.01 20.88 -15.01
N LEU A 605 -0.92 21.84 -14.91
CA LEU A 605 -1.28 22.75 -16.00
C LEU A 605 -0.15 23.73 -16.34
N LYS A 606 0.55 24.25 -15.33
CA LYS A 606 1.76 25.08 -15.49
C LYS A 606 2.79 24.33 -16.32
N THR A 607 3.15 23.12 -15.90
CA THR A 607 4.10 22.24 -16.58
C THR A 607 3.65 21.90 -18.00
N LEU A 608 2.37 21.58 -18.18
CA LEU A 608 1.80 21.28 -19.49
C LEU A 608 1.89 22.48 -20.45
N GLY A 609 1.68 23.71 -19.96
CA GLY A 609 1.86 24.94 -20.74
C GLY A 609 3.28 25.07 -21.28
N PHE A 610 4.29 24.77 -20.45
CA PHE A 610 5.70 24.78 -20.87
C PHE A 610 6.04 23.69 -21.88
N TYR A 611 5.43 22.51 -21.80
CA TYR A 611 5.55 21.49 -22.85
C TYR A 611 5.03 22.01 -24.19
N TYR A 612 3.86 22.65 -24.21
CA TYR A 612 3.31 23.20 -25.43
C TYR A 612 4.13 24.37 -25.97
N LEU A 613 4.70 25.20 -25.09
CA LEU A 613 5.67 26.22 -25.47
C LEU A 613 6.87 25.59 -26.19
N LYS A 614 7.50 24.56 -25.62
CA LYS A 614 8.65 23.87 -26.22
C LYS A 614 8.33 23.20 -27.57
N LEU A 615 7.06 22.84 -27.78
CA LEU A 615 6.54 22.28 -29.03
C LEU A 615 6.03 23.34 -30.02
N GLU A 616 6.19 24.63 -29.69
CA GLU A 616 5.71 25.78 -30.47
C GLU A 616 4.18 25.80 -30.68
N ASP A 617 3.41 25.14 -29.82
CA ASP A 617 1.95 25.20 -29.79
C ASP A 617 1.48 26.29 -28.82
N PHE A 618 1.68 27.56 -29.20
CA PHE A 618 1.42 28.72 -28.33
C PHE A 618 -0.04 28.84 -27.89
N VAL A 619 -0.99 28.35 -28.70
CA VAL A 619 -2.41 28.37 -28.36
C VAL A 619 -2.65 27.45 -27.15
N LYS A 620 -2.21 26.20 -27.21
CA LYS A 620 -2.38 25.27 -26.09
C LYS A 620 -1.56 25.64 -24.85
N ALA A 621 -0.41 26.31 -25.04
CA ALA A 621 0.36 26.85 -23.93
C ALA A 621 -0.47 27.87 -23.13
N ARG A 622 -1.04 28.87 -23.81
CA ARG A 622 -1.91 29.88 -23.20
C ARG A 622 -3.15 29.26 -22.56
N GLU A 623 -3.85 28.35 -23.25
CA GLU A 623 -5.03 27.67 -22.69
C GLU A 623 -4.72 26.91 -21.39
N SER A 624 -3.50 26.36 -21.26
CA SER A 624 -3.08 25.64 -20.05
C SER A 624 -2.80 26.62 -18.90
N TRP A 625 -2.12 27.73 -19.18
CA TRP A 625 -1.85 28.76 -18.17
C TRP A 625 -3.08 29.57 -17.77
N GLU A 626 -4.05 29.80 -18.66
CA GLU A 626 -5.34 30.41 -18.29
C GLU A 626 -6.10 29.54 -17.28
N LYS A 627 -6.10 28.21 -17.47
CA LYS A 627 -6.70 27.29 -16.51
C LYS A 627 -5.91 27.26 -15.20
N ALA A 628 -4.58 27.30 -15.26
CA ALA A 628 -3.74 27.37 -14.06
C ALA A 628 -3.97 28.68 -13.28
N LEU A 629 -4.11 29.81 -13.98
CA LEU A 629 -4.43 31.11 -13.40
C LEU A 629 -5.78 31.10 -12.68
N GLN A 630 -6.82 30.51 -13.29
CA GLN A 630 -8.11 30.36 -12.62
C GLN A 630 -7.99 29.59 -11.30
N ILE A 631 -7.19 28.53 -11.27
CA ILE A 631 -6.94 27.77 -10.04
C ILE A 631 -6.15 28.61 -9.04
N ALA A 632 -5.16 29.38 -9.50
CA ALA A 632 -4.37 30.26 -8.65
C ALA A 632 -5.25 31.34 -7.97
N ASP A 633 -6.21 31.90 -8.72
CA ASP A 633 -7.22 32.82 -8.19
C ASP A 633 -8.12 32.14 -7.15
N GLU A 634 -8.59 30.91 -7.42
CA GLU A 634 -9.41 30.14 -6.47
C GLU A 634 -8.68 29.85 -5.15
N LEU A 635 -7.37 29.66 -5.21
CA LEU A 635 -6.49 29.36 -4.08
C LEU A 635 -5.86 30.62 -3.45
N ASN A 636 -6.12 31.81 -3.99
CA ASN A 636 -5.52 33.10 -3.59
C ASN A 636 -3.98 33.12 -3.61
N LEU A 637 -3.37 32.48 -4.62
CA LEU A 637 -1.91 32.41 -4.77
C LEU A 637 -1.36 33.61 -5.58
N GLU A 638 -1.22 34.79 -4.96
CA GLU A 638 -0.85 36.06 -5.63
C GLU A 638 0.43 35.98 -6.48
N GLY A 639 1.44 35.24 -6.00
CA GLY A 639 2.68 35.01 -6.75
C GLY A 639 2.45 34.25 -8.06
N GLN A 640 1.61 33.21 -8.03
CA GLN A 640 1.28 32.42 -9.24
C GLN A 640 0.35 33.21 -10.18
N ILE A 641 -0.60 33.98 -9.63
CA ILE A 641 -1.46 34.89 -10.41
C ILE A 641 -0.61 35.87 -11.23
N SER A 642 0.40 36.47 -10.58
CA SER A 642 1.36 37.37 -11.22
C SER A 642 2.17 36.66 -12.31
N ALA A 643 2.70 35.47 -12.02
CA ALA A 643 3.49 34.68 -12.96
C ALA A 643 2.69 34.30 -14.22
N PHE A 644 1.47 33.76 -14.07
CA PHE A 644 0.63 33.40 -15.20
C PHE A 644 0.18 34.62 -16.01
N SER A 645 -0.08 35.75 -15.36
CA SER A 645 -0.42 37.02 -16.03
C SER A 645 0.73 37.49 -16.93
N ILE A 646 1.98 37.35 -16.47
CA ILE A 646 3.17 37.63 -17.29
C ILE A 646 3.24 36.67 -18.48
N TYR A 647 3.06 35.37 -18.25
CA TYR A 647 3.13 34.37 -19.32
C TYR A 647 2.10 34.61 -20.41
N LEU A 648 0.87 34.98 -20.04
CA LEU A 648 -0.21 35.29 -20.97
C LEU A 648 0.01 36.62 -21.72
N GLY A 649 0.82 37.53 -21.17
CA GLY A 649 1.18 38.81 -21.79
C GLY A 649 2.21 38.71 -22.92
N PHE A 650 2.98 37.63 -23.00
CA PHE A 650 3.98 37.46 -24.06
C PHE A 650 3.34 37.33 -25.45
N LYS A 651 4.01 37.86 -26.47
CA LYS A 651 3.68 37.65 -27.89
C LYS A 651 4.35 36.39 -28.44
N ASP A 652 3.80 35.80 -29.50
CA ASP A 652 4.39 34.61 -30.14
C ASP A 652 5.83 34.83 -30.61
N THR A 653 6.20 36.06 -30.99
CA THR A 653 7.58 36.45 -31.32
C THR A 653 8.51 36.39 -30.11
N GLU A 654 8.00 36.73 -28.92
CA GLU A 654 8.77 36.66 -27.66
C GLU A 654 8.94 35.21 -27.22
N PHE A 655 7.89 34.38 -27.34
CA PHE A 655 8.02 32.93 -27.13
C PHE A 655 9.04 32.27 -28.05
N LYS A 656 9.06 32.64 -29.34
CA LYS A 656 10.09 32.15 -30.26
C LYS A 656 11.49 32.59 -29.87
N ASN A 657 11.67 33.80 -29.34
CA ASN A 657 12.97 34.25 -28.85
C ASN A 657 13.40 33.46 -27.60
N ILE A 658 12.46 33.19 -26.67
CA ILE A 658 12.71 32.38 -25.47
C ILE A 658 13.11 30.94 -25.83
N ILE A 659 12.47 30.32 -26.83
CA ILE A 659 12.78 28.94 -27.24
C ILE A 659 14.14 28.86 -27.95
N ASN A 660 14.48 29.88 -28.75
CA ASN A 660 15.67 29.89 -29.60
C ASN A 660 16.91 30.47 -28.92
N ASN A 661 16.77 31.04 -27.72
CA ASN A 661 17.90 31.56 -26.97
C ASN A 661 18.49 30.47 -26.05
N PRO A 662 19.71 29.96 -26.34
CA PRO A 662 20.35 28.96 -25.49
C PRO A 662 20.82 29.52 -24.13
N ASP A 663 20.93 30.84 -23.99
CA ASP A 663 21.39 31.51 -22.77
C ASP A 663 20.24 31.93 -21.84
N THR A 664 18.98 31.73 -22.23
CA THR A 664 17.86 31.96 -21.32
C THR A 664 17.65 30.77 -20.41
N ASP A 665 17.92 30.98 -19.12
CA ASP A 665 17.58 30.09 -18.00
C ASP A 665 16.06 29.86 -17.81
N PHE A 666 15.25 30.17 -18.81
CA PHE A 666 13.79 30.23 -18.71
C PHE A 666 13.14 28.88 -18.40
N PHE A 667 13.76 27.77 -18.82
CA PHE A 667 13.32 26.41 -18.46
C PHE A 667 14.03 25.88 -17.20
N SER A 668 15.12 26.51 -16.76
CA SER A 668 15.87 26.19 -15.55
C SER A 668 15.27 26.84 -14.31
N SER A 669 14.83 28.11 -14.42
CA SER A 669 14.09 28.87 -13.39
C SER A 669 12.72 28.28 -13.07
N LEU A 670 12.20 27.47 -14.00
CA LEU A 670 11.03 26.60 -13.86
C LEU A 670 11.22 25.57 -12.73
N GLY A 671 12.46 25.18 -12.46
CA GLY A 671 12.83 24.33 -11.34
C GLY A 671 12.76 25.08 -10.01
N ASP A 672 13.29 26.29 -9.95
CA ASP A 672 13.39 27.04 -8.68
C ASP A 672 12.01 27.45 -8.16
N GLU A 673 11.10 27.88 -9.04
CA GLU A 673 9.70 28.18 -8.67
C GLU A 673 8.88 26.95 -8.27
N PHE A 674 9.23 25.73 -8.73
CA PHE A 674 8.55 24.49 -8.34
C PHE A 674 8.84 24.11 -6.89
N PHE A 675 10.02 24.47 -6.39
CA PHE A 675 10.51 24.08 -5.07
C PHE A 675 9.99 24.98 -3.95
N TYR A 676 9.92 26.29 -4.17
CA TYR A 676 9.43 27.23 -3.15
C TYR A 676 7.94 27.08 -2.83
N THR A 677 7.17 26.39 -3.67
CA THR A 677 5.71 26.32 -3.50
C THR A 677 5.16 24.89 -3.39
N TYR A 678 5.92 23.86 -3.77
CA TYR A 678 5.50 22.45 -3.62
C TYR A 678 6.44 21.64 -2.73
N GLY A 679 7.70 22.07 -2.54
CA GLY A 679 8.70 21.35 -1.76
C GLY A 679 8.51 21.40 -0.24
N SER A 680 7.46 22.09 0.24
CA SER A 680 7.10 22.22 1.65
C SER A 680 6.12 21.16 2.16
N TYR A 681 5.65 20.22 1.31
CA TYR A 681 4.76 19.11 1.70
C TYR A 681 5.49 17.81 2.03
#